data_AF-A0A1G5TUC5-F1
#
_entry.id   AF-A0A1G5TUC5-F1
#
_cell.length_a   1.000
_cell.length_b   1.000
_cell.length_c   1.000
_cell.angle_alpha   90.00
_cell.angle_beta   90.00
_cell.angle_gamma   90.00
#
_symmetry.space_group_name_H-M   'P 1'
#
loop_
_entity.id
_entity.type
_entity.pdbx_description
1 polymer ?
#
loop_
_entity_poly.entity_id
_entity_poly.type
_entity_poly.pdbx_seq_one_letter_code
_entity_poly.pdbx_strand_id
1 'polypeptide(L)'
;MTDRIGLKTGSDRSLVADGIARAIYAYAGRTGRAVGHATVRKGMALLPAPVVETITQTLCREFASRAGTQPSQSELRRLAFLYGVFPRDPNLIALTFRVNVYPDTNARAIEHLLARVTPDMDRRDDLNVMRLFYVHKTSPAGFDPQQFQRITFDAIQHDGILVDIWRVLFIKLVMEKMDAGPFDKSIVRHYIEIENDPNILYSILYILFDKFNRLNDLDALAAVVAVAQFKNSAEGFAIAYFFLVSFGFEAQAEALEESHRGLPNAPLHPMSIKGRLAPRPVSAASDDWAADDQIDPAYAALTWAWRDAELQKVEIRTRLARQPRAASPQAPDTPAKPRLLVAFFGQMRFPEATLPGVRDWILNDFAAHAAEVDLTFAICTWRETGGKVFLPDDHIDTIGGFLSPPIIALLKGLGCCTISDIRPHCPRVVSKILDQAHVSTEIDESRIARDFPGETYFDVDSEAGYMRALGQIIAEAVDGNKMLMNQGRMISRISAVTQILATIDRSRPAPTHVLFIRPDLCDLSGSLASVFQQMRGRSNWAVVDQDAYAQVVEGVGDRFILADRLAADEIAGIGPYTRRIFDGVDPESALRRKRLEPHQMLRSLMFEASIDIRTVSRRTVGWNLFRGAVNPDTVLAELRVDVAHMADGTLKEAFTARL
;
A
#
# COMPACT_ATOMS: atom_id res chain seq x y z
N MET A 1 41.99 39.21 27.19
CA MET A 1 42.31 39.26 25.72
C MET A 1 41.04 39.38 24.85
N THR A 2 39.91 39.84 25.39
CA THR A 2 38.62 40.00 24.70
C THR A 2 38.48 41.31 23.91
N ASP A 3 39.43 42.24 24.02
CA ASP A 3 39.33 43.60 23.46
C ASP A 3 40.12 43.85 22.16
N ARG A 4 40.77 42.86 21.55
CA ARG A 4 41.60 43.10 20.36
C ARG A 4 40.88 43.11 19.01
N ILE A 5 39.56 42.93 18.97
CA ILE A 5 38.78 42.93 17.70
C ILE A 5 37.64 43.98 17.70
N GLY A 6 37.45 44.76 18.77
CA GLY A 6 36.58 45.95 18.73
C GLY A 6 35.10 45.71 18.37
N LEU A 7 34.51 44.56 18.69
CA LEU A 7 33.10 44.26 18.41
C LEU A 7 32.21 44.69 19.59
N LYS A 8 31.63 45.89 19.50
CA LYS A 8 30.95 46.60 20.60
C LYS A 8 29.47 46.25 20.78
N THR A 9 28.82 45.55 19.84
CA THR A 9 27.38 45.20 19.92
C THR A 9 27.09 43.73 19.52
N GLY A 10 25.93 43.21 19.91
CA GLY A 10 25.48 41.85 19.51
C GLY A 10 25.28 41.69 17.99
N SER A 11 24.90 42.76 17.29
CA SER A 11 24.78 42.80 15.82
C SER A 11 26.13 42.74 15.10
N ASP A 12 27.16 43.42 15.63
CA ASP A 12 28.51 43.39 15.05
C ASP A 12 29.15 41.99 15.17
N ARG A 13 28.87 41.30 16.29
CA ARG A 13 29.34 39.92 16.51
C ARG A 13 28.69 38.93 15.53
N SER A 14 27.40 39.09 15.22
CA SER A 14 26.71 38.26 14.24
C SER A 14 27.24 38.47 12.82
N LEU A 15 27.49 39.73 12.42
CA LEU A 15 28.03 40.06 11.10
C LEU A 15 29.44 39.50 10.89
N VAL A 16 30.30 39.59 11.91
CA VAL A 16 31.66 39.02 11.84
C VAL A 16 31.63 37.49 11.89
N ALA A 17 30.78 36.88 12.71
CA ALA A 17 30.57 35.43 12.73
C ALA A 17 30.09 34.91 11.36
N ASP A 18 29.16 35.61 10.72
CA ASP A 18 28.67 35.26 9.39
C ASP A 18 29.75 35.40 8.31
N GLY A 19 30.57 36.45 8.39
CA GLY A 19 31.71 36.64 7.49
C GLY A 19 32.75 35.52 7.63
N ILE A 20 33.07 35.13 8.87
CA ILE A 20 33.99 34.02 9.18
C ILE A 20 33.39 32.68 8.72
N ALA A 21 32.11 32.42 8.99
CA ALA A 21 31.41 31.21 8.57
C ALA A 21 31.44 31.06 7.04
N ARG A 22 31.10 32.11 6.28
CA ARG A 22 31.15 32.08 4.80
C ARG A 22 32.57 31.87 4.28
N ALA A 23 33.58 32.47 4.93
CA ALA A 23 34.99 32.27 4.56
C ALA A 23 35.43 30.82 4.79
N ILE A 24 35.07 30.22 5.93
CA ILE A 24 35.35 28.81 6.24
C ILE A 24 34.62 27.90 5.25
N TYR A 25 33.35 28.17 4.94
CA TYR A 25 32.56 27.41 4.00
C TYR A 25 33.15 27.44 2.58
N ALA A 26 33.55 28.64 2.11
CA ALA A 26 34.21 28.81 0.82
C ALA A 26 35.60 28.13 0.79
N TYR A 27 36.34 28.18 1.89
CA TYR A 27 37.65 27.53 2.03
C TYR A 27 37.53 26.00 2.00
N ALA A 28 36.54 25.44 2.69
CA ALA A 28 36.21 24.01 2.67
C ALA A 28 35.94 23.49 1.24
N GLY A 29 35.40 24.35 0.36
CA GLY A 29 35.16 24.02 -1.05
C GLY A 29 36.40 24.01 -1.94
N ARG A 30 37.51 24.65 -1.52
CA ARG A 30 38.73 24.81 -2.33
C ARG A 30 39.84 23.81 -1.96
N THR A 31 39.84 23.27 -0.75
CA THR A 31 40.93 22.41 -0.26
C THR A 31 40.43 21.27 0.61
N GLY A 32 40.76 20.02 0.25
CA GLY A 32 40.42 18.80 1.02
C GLY A 32 41.60 18.19 1.81
N ARG A 33 42.59 18.98 2.25
CA ARG A 33 43.85 18.46 2.87
C ARG A 33 43.90 18.68 4.39
N ALA A 34 44.54 17.77 5.12
CA ALA A 34 44.69 17.80 6.58
C ALA A 34 45.32 19.09 7.16
N VAL A 35 46.20 19.74 6.40
CA VAL A 35 46.84 21.02 6.77
C VAL A 35 45.81 22.16 6.90
N GLY A 36 44.71 22.10 6.15
CA GLY A 36 43.60 23.06 6.24
C GLY A 36 42.83 22.96 7.55
N HIS A 37 42.56 21.74 8.04
CA HIS A 37 41.84 21.52 9.30
C HIS A 37 42.59 22.12 10.50
N ALA A 38 43.90 21.88 10.59
CA ALA A 38 44.70 22.33 11.72
C ALA A 38 44.74 23.87 11.82
N THR A 39 44.82 24.55 10.68
CA THR A 39 44.84 26.01 10.61
C THR A 39 43.51 26.61 11.05
N VAL A 40 42.38 26.10 10.54
CA VAL A 40 41.06 26.60 10.93
C VAL A 40 40.79 26.32 12.41
N ARG A 41 41.11 25.12 12.93
CA ARG A 41 40.96 24.79 14.36
C ARG A 41 41.76 25.74 15.26
N LYS A 42 43.02 26.03 14.91
CA LYS A 42 43.85 26.99 15.66
C LYS A 42 43.23 28.38 15.65
N GLY A 43 42.66 28.83 14.53
CA GLY A 43 41.93 30.10 14.45
C GLY A 43 40.67 30.13 15.32
N MET A 44 39.89 29.04 15.33
CA MET A 44 38.67 28.93 16.14
C MET A 44 38.96 28.90 17.64
N ALA A 45 40.08 28.29 18.05
CA ALA A 45 40.51 28.26 19.44
C ALA A 45 40.85 29.65 20.03
N LEU A 46 41.06 30.66 19.17
CA LEU A 46 41.31 32.05 19.57
C LEU A 46 40.02 32.87 19.75
N LEU A 47 38.87 32.31 19.39
CA LEU A 47 37.57 32.99 19.46
C LEU A 47 36.79 32.61 20.73
N PRO A 48 35.96 33.51 21.28
CA PRO A 48 35.05 33.19 22.39
C PRO A 48 34.03 32.13 21.98
N ALA A 49 33.66 31.22 22.91
CA ALA A 49 32.72 30.13 22.64
C ALA A 49 31.37 30.57 22.03
N PRO A 50 30.71 31.66 22.46
CA PRO A 50 29.47 32.12 21.84
C PRO A 50 29.63 32.57 20.37
N VAL A 51 30.82 33.07 20.01
CA VAL A 51 31.13 33.45 18.63
C VAL A 51 31.35 32.20 17.79
N VAL A 52 32.01 31.18 18.33
CA VAL A 52 32.19 29.87 17.67
C VAL A 52 30.85 29.19 17.44
N GLU A 53 29.94 29.23 18.41
CA GLU A 53 28.57 28.70 18.29
C GLU A 53 27.76 29.42 17.19
N THR A 54 27.85 30.76 17.13
CA THR A 54 27.20 31.53 16.06
C THR A 54 27.77 31.16 14.69
N ILE A 55 29.10 30.94 14.61
CA ILE A 55 29.76 30.49 13.38
C ILE A 55 29.26 29.10 12.97
N THR A 56 29.17 28.12 13.89
CA THR A 56 28.72 26.76 13.54
C THR A 56 27.24 26.73 13.17
N GLN A 57 26.38 27.50 13.84
CA GLN A 57 24.98 27.68 13.43
C GLN A 57 24.84 28.30 12.03
N THR A 58 25.63 29.32 11.71
CA THR A 58 25.64 29.90 10.36
C THR A 58 26.19 28.92 9.33
N LEU A 59 27.22 28.14 9.64
CA LEU A 59 27.73 27.08 8.76
C LEU A 59 26.66 26.01 8.48
N CYS A 60 25.89 25.59 9.48
CA CYS A 60 24.79 24.64 9.30
C CYS A 60 23.66 25.21 8.44
N ARG A 61 23.27 26.47 8.66
CA ARG A 61 22.27 27.15 7.82
C ARG A 61 22.74 27.30 6.38
N GLU A 62 24.01 27.65 6.19
CA GLU A 62 24.59 27.87 4.85
C GLU A 62 24.82 26.56 4.08
N PHE A 63 25.07 25.47 4.80
CA PHE A 63 25.02 24.14 4.24
C PHE A 63 23.59 23.77 3.82
N ALA A 64 22.61 23.89 4.73
CA ALA A 64 21.23 23.50 4.47
C ALA A 64 20.60 24.29 3.32
N SER A 65 20.93 25.58 3.18
CA SER A 65 20.42 26.44 2.10
C SER A 65 20.97 26.09 0.72
N ARG A 66 22.18 25.52 0.64
CA ARG A 66 22.86 25.18 -0.63
C ARG A 66 22.77 23.71 -1.02
N ALA A 67 22.75 22.82 -0.03
CA ALA A 67 22.76 21.38 -0.24
C ALA A 67 21.40 20.81 -0.63
N GLY A 68 20.29 21.41 -0.18
CA GLY A 68 18.95 20.84 -0.34
C GLY A 68 18.84 19.46 0.34
N THR A 69 17.94 18.60 -0.17
CA THR A 69 17.77 17.21 0.29
C THR A 69 18.76 16.23 -0.34
N GLN A 70 19.49 16.63 -1.39
CA GLN A 70 20.48 15.81 -2.11
C GLN A 70 21.78 16.59 -2.38
N PRO A 71 22.70 16.67 -1.40
CA PRO A 71 23.95 17.42 -1.55
C PRO A 71 24.90 16.82 -2.60
N SER A 72 25.47 17.68 -3.45
CA SER A 72 26.52 17.28 -4.39
C SER A 72 27.76 16.71 -3.68
N GLN A 73 28.59 15.95 -4.40
CA GLN A 73 29.87 15.44 -3.89
C GLN A 73 30.78 16.56 -3.33
N SER A 74 30.67 17.78 -3.89
CA SER A 74 31.42 18.94 -3.41
C SER A 74 30.91 19.43 -2.04
N GLU A 75 29.60 19.37 -1.79
CA GLU A 75 29.01 19.72 -0.49
C GLU A 75 29.32 18.66 0.57
N LEU A 76 29.31 17.37 0.22
CA LEU A 76 29.71 16.31 1.15
C LEU A 76 31.18 16.44 1.60
N ARG A 77 32.07 16.82 0.67
CA ARG A 77 33.48 17.10 1.00
C ARG A 77 33.61 18.31 1.92
N ARG A 78 32.74 19.32 1.77
CA ARG A 78 32.68 20.46 2.69
C ARG A 78 32.20 20.03 4.06
N LEU A 79 31.14 19.23 4.15
CA LEU A 79 30.63 18.72 5.43
C LEU A 79 31.70 17.90 6.18
N ALA A 80 32.42 17.04 5.46
CA ALA A 80 33.52 16.27 6.05
C ALA A 80 34.68 17.16 6.56
N PHE A 81 34.99 18.24 5.83
CA PHE A 81 35.96 19.24 6.26
C PHE A 81 35.48 20.00 7.52
N LEU A 82 34.22 20.46 7.53
CA LEU A 82 33.61 21.19 8.64
C LEU A 82 33.57 20.33 9.91
N TYR A 83 33.17 19.07 9.81
CA TYR A 83 33.26 18.11 10.90
C TYR A 83 34.71 17.89 11.36
N GLY A 84 35.64 17.80 10.40
CA GLY A 84 37.07 17.78 10.68
C GLY A 84 37.55 18.99 11.48
N VAL A 85 36.90 20.14 11.41
CA VAL A 85 37.22 21.33 12.20
C VAL A 85 36.47 21.34 13.54
N PHE A 86 35.21 20.93 13.58
CA PHE A 86 34.33 20.98 14.75
C PHE A 86 33.77 19.60 15.12
N PRO A 87 34.61 18.65 15.56
CA PRO A 87 34.19 17.26 15.75
C PRO A 87 33.19 17.05 16.90
N ARG A 88 33.00 18.04 17.77
CA ARG A 88 32.14 17.99 18.97
C ARG A 88 30.93 18.92 18.89
N ASP A 89 30.71 19.60 17.77
CA ASP A 89 29.59 20.54 17.64
C ASP A 89 28.27 19.77 17.35
N PRO A 90 27.25 19.87 18.21
CA PRO A 90 26.05 19.05 18.11
C PRO A 90 25.20 19.34 16.86
N ASN A 91 25.26 20.56 16.32
CA ASN A 91 24.49 20.95 15.14
C ASN A 91 25.12 20.39 13.86
N LEU A 92 26.44 20.43 13.77
CA LEU A 92 27.18 19.83 12.66
C LEU A 92 27.12 18.30 12.70
N ILE A 93 27.09 17.71 13.89
CA ILE A 93 26.85 16.28 14.10
C ILE A 93 25.46 15.90 13.56
N ALA A 94 24.39 16.55 14.03
CA ALA A 94 23.02 16.28 13.56
C ALA A 94 22.87 16.45 12.05
N LEU A 95 23.50 17.48 11.47
CA LEU A 95 23.50 17.73 10.04
C LEU A 95 24.19 16.61 9.24
N THR A 96 25.27 16.02 9.78
CA THR A 96 26.00 14.91 9.16
C THR A 96 25.14 13.67 8.98
N PHE A 97 24.24 13.38 9.93
CA PHE A 97 23.30 12.27 9.83
C PHE A 97 22.08 12.59 8.96
N ARG A 98 21.53 13.81 9.05
CA ARG A 98 20.38 14.24 8.23
C ARG A 98 20.66 14.18 6.73
N VAL A 99 21.89 14.51 6.33
CA VAL A 99 22.36 14.45 4.94
C VAL A 99 22.46 13.02 4.40
N ASN A 100 22.57 12.03 5.28
CA ASN A 100 22.76 10.62 4.96
C ASN A 100 21.44 9.80 4.97
N VAL A 101 20.30 10.46 5.23
CA VAL A 101 18.97 9.83 5.14
C VAL A 101 18.60 9.53 3.68
N TYR A 102 19.17 10.25 2.70
CA TYR A 102 18.98 10.03 1.27
C TYR A 102 20.26 9.43 0.62
N PRO A 103 20.20 8.26 -0.08
CA PRO A 103 21.32 7.31 -0.13
C PRO A 103 22.42 7.58 -1.18
N ASP A 104 22.41 8.70 -1.90
CA ASP A 104 23.36 8.96 -2.99
C ASP A 104 24.75 9.45 -2.52
N THR A 105 25.09 9.27 -1.24
CA THR A 105 26.27 9.86 -0.60
C THR A 105 27.37 8.81 -0.32
N ASN A 106 28.64 9.22 -0.39
CA ASN A 106 29.81 8.34 -0.35
C ASN A 106 29.93 7.57 0.98
N ALA A 107 29.54 6.28 0.99
CA ALA A 107 29.52 5.40 2.16
C ALA A 107 30.83 5.41 2.98
N ARG A 108 31.99 5.43 2.31
CA ARG A 108 33.31 5.48 2.99
C ARG A 108 33.57 6.79 3.74
N ALA A 109 33.05 7.91 3.23
CA ALA A 109 33.17 9.20 3.91
C ALA A 109 32.24 9.25 5.13
N ILE A 110 31.06 8.65 5.03
CA ILE A 110 30.07 8.57 6.10
C ILE A 110 30.51 7.61 7.19
N GLU A 111 30.97 6.41 6.88
CA GLU A 111 31.59 5.49 7.85
C GLU A 111 32.76 6.14 8.59
N HIS A 112 33.60 6.90 7.87
CA HIS A 112 34.69 7.68 8.47
C HIS A 112 34.19 8.80 9.40
N LEU A 113 33.07 9.44 9.07
CA LEU A 113 32.43 10.45 9.90
C LEU A 113 31.79 9.81 11.15
N LEU A 114 30.99 8.77 10.98
CA LEU A 114 30.30 8.01 12.03
C LEU A 114 31.27 7.43 13.07
N ALA A 115 32.38 6.83 12.63
CA ALA A 115 33.40 6.26 13.52
C ALA A 115 34.01 7.30 14.49
N ARG A 116 33.97 8.59 14.13
CA ARG A 116 34.54 9.68 14.94
C ARG A 116 33.54 10.31 15.90
N VAL A 117 32.23 10.17 15.66
CA VAL A 117 31.17 10.75 16.50
C VAL A 117 30.69 9.79 17.59
N THR A 118 30.89 8.48 17.42
CA THR A 118 30.44 7.41 18.35
C THR A 118 30.58 7.71 19.85
N PRO A 119 31.69 8.28 20.37
CA PRO A 119 31.86 8.51 21.81
C PRO A 119 30.96 9.62 22.40
N ASP A 120 30.50 10.56 21.56
CA ASP A 120 29.67 11.70 21.99
C ASP A 120 28.15 11.41 21.82
N MET A 121 27.80 10.23 21.28
CA MET A 121 26.43 9.82 20.90
C MET A 121 25.62 9.15 22.01
N ASP A 122 26.27 8.62 23.05
CA ASP A 122 25.61 7.93 24.18
C ASP A 122 24.66 8.83 25.01
N ARG A 123 24.51 10.10 24.62
CA ARG A 123 23.71 11.12 25.31
C ARG A 123 22.52 11.66 24.51
N ARG A 124 22.28 11.22 23.26
CA ARG A 124 21.06 11.57 22.51
C ARG A 124 20.43 10.40 21.76
N ASP A 125 19.13 10.19 22.00
CA ASP A 125 18.37 9.04 21.48
C ASP A 125 18.10 9.14 19.98
N ASP A 126 17.89 10.34 19.45
CA ASP A 126 17.70 10.59 18.01
C ASP A 126 18.94 10.20 17.17
N LEU A 127 20.14 10.51 17.67
CA LEU A 127 21.41 10.11 17.05
C LEU A 127 21.67 8.60 17.19
N ASN A 128 21.20 7.98 18.27
CA ASN A 128 21.28 6.53 18.46
C ASN A 128 20.40 5.77 17.45
N VAL A 129 19.19 6.25 17.16
CA VAL A 129 18.29 5.68 16.13
C VAL A 129 18.94 5.71 14.76
N MET A 130 19.44 6.88 14.34
CA MET A 130 20.09 7.05 13.05
C MET A 130 21.34 6.18 12.92
N ARG A 131 22.08 5.99 14.02
CA ARG A 131 23.24 5.09 14.08
C ARG A 131 22.85 3.63 13.96
N LEU A 132 21.90 3.16 14.75
CA LEU A 132 21.44 1.76 14.69
C LEU A 132 20.94 1.44 13.28
N PHE A 133 20.15 2.34 12.70
CA PHE A 133 19.70 2.19 11.32
C PHE A 133 20.85 2.09 10.35
N TYR A 134 21.85 2.96 10.46
CA TYR A 134 23.00 2.94 9.57
C TYR A 134 23.88 1.69 9.74
N VAL A 135 24.25 1.34 10.97
CA VAL A 135 25.08 0.18 11.30
C VAL A 135 24.43 -1.12 10.81
N HIS A 136 23.11 -1.22 10.94
CA HIS A 136 22.37 -2.41 10.57
C HIS A 136 21.78 -2.36 9.16
N LYS A 137 21.83 -1.23 8.47
CA LYS A 137 21.54 -1.14 7.03
C LYS A 137 22.65 -1.78 6.20
N THR A 138 23.91 -1.75 6.67
CA THR A 138 25.08 -2.25 5.92
C THR A 138 25.57 -3.64 6.33
N SER A 139 25.25 -4.14 7.53
CA SER A 139 25.54 -5.51 7.95
C SER A 139 24.42 -6.09 8.84
N PRO A 140 23.79 -7.22 8.48
CA PRO A 140 22.75 -7.87 9.29
C PRO A 140 23.27 -8.50 10.60
N ALA A 141 24.57 -8.79 10.69
CA ALA A 141 25.12 -9.48 11.84
C ALA A 141 25.30 -8.52 13.04
N GLY A 142 24.49 -8.71 14.10
CA GLY A 142 24.75 -8.11 15.42
C GLY A 142 23.73 -7.10 15.95
N PHE A 143 22.48 -7.08 15.45
CA PHE A 143 21.42 -6.26 16.07
C PHE A 143 21.15 -6.72 17.51
N ASP A 144 21.39 -5.83 18.47
CA ASP A 144 21.19 -6.07 19.90
C ASP A 144 19.87 -5.44 20.37
N PRO A 145 18.88 -6.24 20.81
CA PRO A 145 17.62 -5.73 21.34
C PRO A 145 17.83 -4.78 22.52
N GLN A 146 18.88 -4.98 23.33
CA GLN A 146 19.19 -4.12 24.46
C GLN A 146 19.68 -2.73 24.02
N GLN A 147 20.24 -2.61 22.80
CA GLN A 147 20.61 -1.31 22.23
C GLN A 147 19.39 -0.59 21.65
N PHE A 148 18.47 -1.32 21.02
CA PHE A 148 17.21 -0.76 20.52
C PHE A 148 16.30 -0.30 21.66
N GLN A 149 16.18 -1.07 22.74
CA GLN A 149 15.38 -0.74 23.93
C GLN A 149 15.86 0.52 24.68
N ARG A 150 17.10 0.98 24.45
CA ARG A 150 17.60 2.25 25.01
C ARG A 150 17.01 3.47 24.32
N ILE A 151 16.36 3.29 23.18
CA ILE A 151 15.72 4.36 22.43
C ILE A 151 14.25 4.41 22.81
N THR A 152 13.86 5.46 23.53
CA THR A 152 12.44 5.73 23.81
C THR A 152 11.80 6.40 22.59
N PHE A 153 10.67 5.87 22.13
CA PHE A 153 9.86 6.49 21.06
C PHE A 153 9.50 7.95 21.38
N ASP A 154 9.26 8.27 22.65
CA ASP A 154 8.94 9.62 23.12
C ASP A 154 9.99 10.67 22.73
N ALA A 155 11.26 10.27 22.62
CA ALA A 155 12.37 11.15 22.27
C ALA A 155 12.41 11.49 20.77
N ILE A 156 11.73 10.71 19.92
CA ILE A 156 11.77 10.84 18.45
C ILE A 156 10.40 11.07 17.80
N GLN A 157 9.30 10.95 18.56
CA GLN A 157 7.92 10.98 18.06
C GLN A 157 7.54 12.23 17.24
N HIS A 158 8.29 13.32 17.38
CA HIS A 158 8.04 14.58 16.67
C HIS A 158 8.78 14.71 15.33
N ASP A 159 9.59 13.71 14.95
CA ASP A 159 10.33 13.68 13.69
C ASP A 159 9.91 12.44 12.89
N GLY A 160 9.08 12.66 11.87
CA GLY A 160 8.51 11.58 11.04
C GLY A 160 9.57 10.69 10.39
N ILE A 161 10.74 11.23 10.07
CA ILE A 161 11.84 10.45 9.48
C ILE A 161 12.46 9.52 10.52
N LEU A 162 12.67 10.02 11.75
CA LEU A 162 13.22 9.21 12.84
C LEU A 162 12.24 8.13 13.29
N VAL A 163 10.94 8.45 13.29
CA VAL A 163 9.86 7.49 13.53
C VAL A 163 9.90 6.37 12.48
N ASP A 164 9.97 6.70 11.19
CA ASP A 164 10.03 5.69 10.13
C ASP A 164 11.30 4.82 10.22
N ILE A 165 12.44 5.43 10.53
CA ILE A 165 13.70 4.72 10.78
C ILE A 165 13.54 3.75 11.95
N TRP A 166 12.95 4.21 13.06
CA TRP A 166 12.71 3.40 14.25
C TRP A 166 11.74 2.24 13.98
N ARG A 167 10.68 2.46 13.19
CA ARG A 167 9.73 1.42 12.73
C ARG A 167 10.44 0.33 11.93
N VAL A 168 11.30 0.72 10.97
CA VAL A 168 12.09 -0.22 10.17
C VAL A 168 13.02 -1.07 11.06
N LEU A 169 13.68 -0.44 12.03
CA LEU A 169 14.55 -1.14 12.98
C LEU A 169 13.77 -2.12 13.86
N PHE A 170 12.57 -1.75 14.30
CA PHE A 170 11.70 -2.64 15.07
C PHE A 170 11.26 -3.87 14.26
N ILE A 171 10.73 -3.66 13.04
CA ILE A 171 10.29 -4.75 12.16
C ILE A 171 11.46 -5.71 11.93
N LYS A 172 12.66 -5.16 11.68
CA LYS A 172 13.89 -5.93 11.51
C LYS A 172 14.24 -6.75 12.76
N LEU A 173 14.20 -6.13 13.94
CA LEU A 173 14.42 -6.81 15.22
C LEU A 173 13.47 -7.99 15.42
N VAL A 174 12.18 -7.78 15.17
CA VAL A 174 11.14 -8.81 15.23
C VAL A 174 11.46 -9.95 14.27
N MET A 175 11.74 -9.63 13.00
CA MET A 175 12.01 -10.65 11.97
C MET A 175 13.28 -11.46 12.26
N GLU A 176 14.37 -10.82 12.71
CA GLU A 176 15.68 -11.47 12.91
C GLU A 176 15.79 -12.24 14.23
N LYS A 177 15.18 -11.76 15.33
CA LYS A 177 15.25 -12.46 16.62
C LYS A 177 14.25 -13.60 16.74
N MET A 178 13.13 -13.54 16.02
CA MET A 178 12.17 -14.65 15.97
C MET A 178 12.70 -15.90 15.27
N ASP A 179 13.77 -15.80 14.46
CA ASP A 179 14.43 -16.95 13.84
C ASP A 179 15.52 -17.60 14.72
N ALA A 180 15.95 -16.95 15.81
CA ALA A 180 17.16 -17.32 16.55
C ALA A 180 16.98 -17.57 18.05
N GLY A 181 15.78 -17.49 18.62
CA GLY A 181 15.58 -17.70 20.07
C GLY A 181 14.16 -17.41 20.60
N PRO A 182 13.96 -17.48 21.93
CA PRO A 182 12.64 -17.27 22.55
C PRO A 182 12.10 -15.86 22.29
N PHE A 183 10.82 -15.81 21.98
CA PHE A 183 10.05 -14.62 21.65
C PHE A 183 10.03 -13.58 22.78
N ASP A 184 10.54 -12.37 22.53
CA ASP A 184 10.45 -11.26 23.49
C ASP A 184 9.12 -10.51 23.35
N LYS A 185 8.13 -11.00 24.09
CA LYS A 185 6.77 -10.43 24.21
C LYS A 185 6.78 -8.96 24.62
N SER A 186 7.77 -8.51 25.38
CA SER A 186 7.82 -7.15 25.93
C SER A 186 8.07 -6.11 24.84
N ILE A 187 8.90 -6.44 23.86
CA ILE A 187 9.26 -5.53 22.75
C ILE A 187 8.07 -5.37 21.80
N VAL A 188 7.39 -6.46 21.45
CA VAL A 188 6.20 -6.40 20.58
C VAL A 188 5.06 -5.65 21.25
N ARG A 189 4.83 -5.92 22.54
CA ARG A 189 3.86 -5.16 23.33
C ARG A 189 4.19 -3.68 23.33
N HIS A 190 5.43 -3.31 23.66
CA HIS A 190 5.85 -1.93 23.71
C HIS A 190 5.61 -1.20 22.38
N TYR A 191 5.90 -1.85 21.25
CA TYR A 191 5.62 -1.29 19.93
C TYR A 191 4.14 -1.08 19.66
N ILE A 192 3.30 -2.07 19.96
CA ILE A 192 1.84 -1.96 19.80
C ILE A 192 1.31 -0.78 20.62
N GLU A 193 1.85 -0.55 21.81
CA GLU A 193 1.42 0.52 22.73
C GLU A 193 1.82 1.94 22.26
N ILE A 194 2.88 2.07 21.45
CA ILE A 194 3.44 3.36 21.01
C ILE A 194 3.20 3.68 19.54
N GLU A 195 2.80 2.70 18.72
CA GLU A 195 2.43 2.95 17.33
C GLU A 195 1.10 3.69 17.24
N ASN A 196 1.17 4.93 16.76
CA ASN A 196 0.03 5.82 16.64
C ASN A 196 -0.54 5.86 15.22
N ASP A 197 0.13 5.26 14.23
CA ASP A 197 -0.42 5.11 12.88
C ASP A 197 -1.23 3.81 12.76
N PRO A 198 -2.56 3.91 12.57
CA PRO A 198 -3.44 2.76 12.49
C PRO A 198 -3.08 1.77 11.35
N ASN A 199 -2.66 2.28 10.19
CA ASN A 199 -2.37 1.45 9.03
C ASN A 199 -1.08 0.65 9.23
N ILE A 200 -0.10 1.28 9.87
CA ILE A 200 1.18 0.66 10.19
C ILE A 200 1.00 -0.38 11.30
N LEU A 201 0.24 -0.06 12.35
CA LEU A 201 -0.10 -1.00 13.41
C LEU A 201 -0.77 -2.26 12.86
N TYR A 202 -1.79 -2.11 12.01
CA TYR A 202 -2.48 -3.25 11.39
C TYR A 202 -1.55 -4.09 10.50
N SER A 203 -0.71 -3.44 9.69
CA SER A 203 0.26 -4.12 8.82
C SER A 203 1.25 -4.95 9.63
N ILE A 204 1.69 -4.44 10.78
CA ILE A 204 2.64 -5.12 11.66
C ILE A 204 1.97 -6.28 12.41
N LEU A 205 0.75 -6.10 12.91
CA LEU A 205 -0.04 -7.20 13.48
C LEU A 205 -0.24 -8.33 12.46
N TYR A 206 -0.43 -8.00 11.18
CA TYR A 206 -0.55 -8.99 10.11
C TYR A 206 0.78 -9.70 9.78
N ILE A 207 1.90 -8.97 9.74
CA ILE A 207 3.25 -9.55 9.58
C ILE A 207 3.55 -10.51 10.73
N LEU A 208 3.26 -10.10 11.96
CA LEU A 208 3.38 -10.92 13.14
C LEU A 208 2.46 -12.15 13.02
N PHE A 209 1.20 -11.97 12.64
CA PHE A 209 0.26 -13.08 12.43
C PHE A 209 0.79 -14.13 11.45
N ASP A 210 1.21 -13.73 10.23
CA ASP A 210 1.73 -14.69 9.24
C ASP A 210 2.95 -15.46 9.78
N LYS A 211 3.82 -14.79 10.53
CA LYS A 211 4.99 -15.42 11.15
C LYS A 211 4.59 -16.37 12.27
N PHE A 212 3.75 -15.95 13.21
CA PHE A 212 3.31 -16.76 14.35
C PHE A 212 2.44 -17.95 13.94
N ASN A 213 1.65 -17.79 12.88
CA ASN A 213 0.90 -18.89 12.27
C ASN A 213 1.83 -19.97 11.72
N ARG A 214 2.94 -19.60 11.08
CA ARG A 214 3.96 -20.55 10.59
C ARG A 214 4.69 -21.27 11.73
N LEU A 215 4.76 -20.66 12.91
CA LEU A 215 5.38 -21.21 14.11
C LEU A 215 4.39 -21.99 15.00
N ASN A 216 3.10 -22.06 14.63
CA ASN A 216 2.01 -22.61 15.44
C ASN A 216 1.89 -21.98 16.86
N ASP A 217 2.20 -20.69 17.00
CA ASP A 217 2.21 -19.98 18.30
C ASP A 217 1.37 -18.69 18.26
N LEU A 218 0.28 -18.70 17.50
CA LEU A 218 -0.62 -17.55 17.36
C LEU A 218 -1.22 -17.09 18.70
N ASP A 219 -1.43 -18.01 19.65
CA ASP A 219 -1.94 -17.69 20.98
C ASP A 219 -0.99 -16.75 21.76
N ALA A 220 0.33 -16.87 21.56
CA ALA A 220 1.29 -15.97 22.18
C ALA A 220 1.19 -14.54 21.65
N LEU A 221 0.93 -14.37 20.35
CA LEU A 221 0.68 -13.05 19.75
C LEU A 221 -0.65 -12.48 20.25
N ALA A 222 -1.72 -13.27 20.23
CA ALA A 222 -3.03 -12.85 20.72
C ALA A 222 -2.97 -12.41 22.20
N ALA A 223 -2.24 -13.14 23.04
CA ALA A 223 -2.04 -12.78 24.45
C ALA A 223 -1.25 -11.48 24.63
N VAL A 224 -0.28 -11.18 23.75
CA VAL A 224 0.46 -9.91 23.76
C VAL A 224 -0.45 -8.74 23.38
N VAL A 225 -1.25 -8.91 22.33
CA VAL A 225 -2.20 -7.89 21.87
C VAL A 225 -3.26 -7.62 22.95
N ALA A 226 -3.75 -8.66 23.62
CA ALA A 226 -4.79 -8.57 24.64
C ALA A 226 -4.42 -7.69 25.85
N VAL A 227 -3.13 -7.60 26.17
CA VAL A 227 -2.62 -6.86 27.35
C VAL A 227 -1.94 -5.54 27.00
N ALA A 228 -1.89 -5.18 25.71
CA ALA A 228 -1.31 -3.91 25.27
C ALA A 228 -2.15 -2.73 25.78
N GLN A 229 -1.50 -1.70 26.31
CA GLN A 229 -2.15 -0.49 26.81
C GLN A 229 -2.16 0.66 25.79
N PHE A 230 -3.34 1.03 25.32
CA PHE A 230 -3.55 2.16 24.41
C PHE A 230 -3.98 3.42 25.16
N LYS A 231 -3.08 3.99 25.98
CA LYS A 231 -3.42 5.06 26.94
C LYS A 231 -4.14 6.28 26.33
N ASN A 232 -3.83 6.63 25.08
CA ASN A 232 -4.40 7.79 24.38
C ASN A 232 -4.88 7.50 22.94
N SER A 233 -4.88 6.23 22.49
CA SER A 233 -5.14 5.89 21.09
C SER A 233 -6.37 4.98 20.95
N ALA A 234 -7.54 5.60 20.77
CA ALA A 234 -8.79 4.87 20.48
C ALA A 234 -8.70 4.08 19.16
N GLU A 235 -7.95 4.62 18.19
CA GLU A 235 -7.67 3.99 16.89
C GLU A 235 -6.80 2.73 17.06
N GLY A 236 -5.72 2.81 17.83
CA GLY A 236 -4.84 1.67 18.13
C GLY A 236 -5.57 0.54 18.86
N PHE A 237 -6.37 0.89 19.88
CA PHE A 237 -7.26 -0.05 20.55
C PHE A 237 -8.18 -0.77 19.57
N ALA A 238 -8.89 -0.02 18.72
CA ALA A 238 -9.92 -0.57 17.88
C ALA A 238 -9.37 -1.47 16.76
N ILE A 239 -8.14 -1.21 16.31
CA ILE A 239 -7.42 -2.05 15.36
C ILE A 239 -6.94 -3.35 16.01
N ALA A 240 -6.39 -3.27 17.22
CA ALA A 240 -6.00 -4.45 17.99
C ALA A 240 -7.23 -5.32 18.32
N TYR A 241 -8.35 -4.70 18.69
CA TYR A 241 -9.62 -5.39 18.92
C TYR A 241 -10.15 -6.06 17.65
N PHE A 242 -10.22 -5.32 16.54
CA PHE A 242 -10.67 -5.87 15.25
C PHE A 242 -9.77 -7.02 14.77
N PHE A 243 -8.46 -6.91 14.94
CA PHE A 243 -7.51 -7.98 14.66
C PHE A 243 -7.86 -9.24 15.46
N LEU A 244 -7.99 -9.13 16.78
CA LEU A 244 -8.29 -10.28 17.64
C LEU A 244 -9.61 -10.97 17.23
N VAL A 245 -10.67 -10.19 16.99
CA VAL A 245 -11.95 -10.74 16.56
C VAL A 245 -11.88 -11.38 15.17
N SER A 246 -11.24 -10.72 14.20
CA SER A 246 -11.15 -11.21 12.81
C SER A 246 -10.42 -12.55 12.69
N PHE A 247 -9.55 -12.86 13.65
CA PHE A 247 -8.79 -14.11 13.70
C PHE A 247 -9.29 -15.11 14.77
N GLY A 248 -10.45 -14.86 15.39
CA GLY A 248 -11.12 -15.82 16.27
C GLY A 248 -10.63 -15.84 17.72
N PHE A 249 -9.96 -14.79 18.19
CA PHE A 249 -9.44 -14.66 19.57
C PHE A 249 -10.40 -13.86 20.46
N GLU A 250 -11.63 -14.34 20.63
CA GLU A 250 -12.72 -13.62 21.31
C GLU A 250 -12.39 -13.30 22.77
N ALA A 251 -11.90 -14.28 23.55
CA ALA A 251 -11.55 -14.07 24.96
C ALA A 251 -10.46 -13.00 25.15
N GLN A 252 -9.51 -12.93 24.22
CA GLN A 252 -8.45 -11.93 24.19
C GLN A 252 -8.99 -10.55 23.79
N ALA A 253 -9.96 -10.50 22.87
CA ALA A 253 -10.63 -9.26 22.48
C ALA A 253 -11.45 -8.68 23.63
N GLU A 254 -12.17 -9.52 24.38
CA GLU A 254 -12.92 -9.14 25.58
C GLU A 254 -11.99 -8.62 26.70
N ALA A 255 -10.86 -9.30 26.93
CA ALA A 255 -9.86 -8.85 27.89
C ALA A 255 -9.26 -7.49 27.52
N LEU A 256 -9.02 -7.28 26.22
CA LEU A 256 -8.54 -5.99 25.71
C LEU A 256 -9.59 -4.89 25.89
N GLU A 257 -10.85 -5.20 25.58
CA GLU A 257 -12.00 -4.31 25.74
C GLU A 257 -12.23 -3.89 27.19
N GLU A 258 -12.19 -4.84 28.12
CA GLU A 258 -12.31 -4.56 29.57
C GLU A 258 -11.20 -3.61 30.04
N SER A 259 -9.96 -3.86 29.60
CA SER A 259 -8.80 -3.05 29.97
C SER A 259 -8.85 -1.61 29.45
N HIS A 260 -9.71 -1.33 28.46
CA HIS A 260 -9.83 -0.03 27.80
C HIS A 260 -11.26 0.54 27.85
N ARG A 261 -12.12 0.00 28.72
CA ARG A 261 -13.51 0.46 28.92
C ARG A 261 -13.62 1.95 29.27
N GLY A 262 -12.57 2.52 29.88
CA GLY A 262 -12.48 3.93 30.24
C GLY A 262 -11.89 4.86 29.17
N LEU A 263 -11.48 4.35 28.01
CA LEU A 263 -10.97 5.20 26.93
C LEU A 263 -12.10 5.93 26.21
N PRO A 264 -12.05 7.27 26.14
CA PRO A 264 -13.04 8.04 25.39
C PRO A 264 -13.06 7.57 23.94
N ASN A 265 -14.25 7.31 23.40
CA ASN A 265 -14.49 7.04 21.98
C ASN A 265 -13.98 5.69 21.44
N ALA A 266 -13.27 4.89 22.24
CA ALA A 266 -12.74 3.57 21.85
C ALA A 266 -13.86 2.56 21.51
N PRO A 267 -14.89 2.35 22.35
CA PRO A 267 -16.10 1.55 22.02
C PRO A 267 -16.88 2.02 20.79
N LEU A 268 -16.72 3.30 20.44
CA LEU A 268 -17.45 3.97 19.38
C LEU A 268 -16.62 4.10 18.09
N HIS A 269 -15.40 3.53 18.09
CA HIS A 269 -14.53 3.52 16.92
C HIS A 269 -15.03 2.50 15.88
N PRO A 270 -15.08 2.85 14.56
CA PRO A 270 -15.64 1.98 13.52
C PRO A 270 -15.08 0.56 13.48
N MET A 271 -13.76 0.40 13.70
CA MET A 271 -13.12 -0.92 13.75
C MET A 271 -13.52 -1.74 15.00
N SER A 272 -13.77 -1.09 16.13
CA SER A 272 -14.28 -1.76 17.34
C SER A 272 -15.73 -2.19 17.13
N ILE A 273 -16.56 -1.32 16.56
CA ILE A 273 -17.95 -1.63 16.17
C ILE A 273 -17.97 -2.79 15.16
N LYS A 274 -17.11 -2.76 14.13
CA LYS A 274 -16.97 -3.84 13.16
C LYS A 274 -16.56 -5.17 13.78
N GLY A 275 -15.64 -5.14 14.77
CA GLY A 275 -15.31 -6.32 15.56
C GLY A 275 -16.54 -6.85 16.30
N ARG A 276 -17.26 -5.99 17.04
CA ARG A 276 -18.47 -6.38 17.79
C ARG A 276 -19.58 -6.94 16.89
N LEU A 277 -19.69 -6.43 15.66
CA LEU A 277 -20.67 -6.85 14.66
C LEU A 277 -20.17 -7.97 13.73
N ALA A 278 -18.91 -8.38 13.85
CA ALA A 278 -18.37 -9.48 13.05
C ALA A 278 -19.17 -10.75 13.38
N PRO A 279 -19.54 -11.57 12.37
CA PRO A 279 -20.27 -12.80 12.62
C PRO A 279 -19.44 -13.67 13.55
N ARG A 280 -19.91 -13.85 14.79
CA ARG A 280 -19.34 -14.84 15.70
C ARG A 280 -19.43 -16.21 15.01
N PRO A 281 -18.40 -17.07 15.10
CA PRO A 281 -18.54 -18.45 14.66
C PRO A 281 -19.81 -19.03 15.29
N VAL A 282 -20.67 -19.61 14.46
CA VAL A 282 -22.04 -20.07 14.78
C VAL A 282 -22.05 -21.29 15.73
N SER A 283 -21.00 -21.48 16.54
CA SER A 283 -20.86 -22.59 17.48
C SER A 283 -20.79 -22.18 18.96
N ALA A 284 -21.22 -20.97 19.33
CA ALA A 284 -21.39 -20.60 20.73
C ALA A 284 -22.70 -19.82 20.90
N ALA A 285 -23.78 -20.56 21.15
CA ALA A 285 -25.05 -19.98 21.56
C ALA A 285 -24.95 -19.47 23.01
N SER A 286 -25.38 -18.22 23.23
CA SER A 286 -26.26 -17.92 24.36
C SER A 286 -27.15 -16.73 23.99
N ASP A 287 -28.45 -16.96 24.07
CA ASP A 287 -29.50 -15.95 24.10
C ASP A 287 -29.28 -15.01 25.28
N ASP A 288 -29.13 -13.71 25.02
CA ASP A 288 -29.56 -12.59 25.90
C ASP A 288 -28.90 -11.29 25.45
N TRP A 289 -29.63 -10.48 24.65
CA TRP A 289 -29.34 -9.05 24.50
C TRP A 289 -30.63 -8.28 24.78
N ALA A 290 -30.82 -7.90 26.05
CA ALA A 290 -31.85 -6.96 26.48
C ALA A 290 -31.22 -5.57 26.69
N ALA A 291 -31.82 -4.59 26.00
CA ALA A 291 -32.02 -3.19 26.36
C ALA A 291 -31.05 -2.51 27.34
N ASP A 292 -30.16 -1.64 26.84
CA ASP A 292 -29.77 -0.36 27.46
C ASP A 292 -28.71 0.37 26.61
N ASP A 293 -29.09 1.04 25.51
CA ASP A 293 -28.19 1.95 24.81
C ASP A 293 -28.97 3.17 24.27
N GLN A 294 -29.19 4.17 25.13
CA GLN A 294 -29.42 5.54 24.67
C GLN A 294 -28.11 6.32 24.72
N ILE A 295 -27.69 6.84 23.56
CA ILE A 295 -26.44 7.60 23.40
C ILE A 295 -26.69 9.09 23.69
N ASP A 296 -25.79 9.63 24.51
CA ASP A 296 -25.68 11.03 24.95
C ASP A 296 -25.61 12.04 23.76
N PRO A 297 -26.48 13.06 23.72
CA PRO A 297 -26.47 14.10 22.69
C PRO A 297 -25.25 15.04 22.68
N ALA A 298 -24.37 15.00 23.70
CA ALA A 298 -23.24 15.93 23.83
C ALA A 298 -21.94 15.49 23.10
N TYR A 299 -22.01 14.48 22.24
CA TYR A 299 -20.87 13.90 21.51
C TYR A 299 -20.39 14.75 20.31
N ALA A 300 -20.10 16.03 20.56
CA ALA A 300 -19.73 17.04 19.57
C ALA A 300 -18.20 17.25 19.40
N ALA A 301 -17.36 16.34 19.92
CA ALA A 301 -15.89 16.51 19.93
C ALA A 301 -15.11 15.51 19.04
N LEU A 302 -15.74 14.90 18.02
CA LEU A 302 -15.15 13.85 17.17
C LEU A 302 -15.08 14.20 15.69
N THR A 303 -14.46 15.33 15.36
CA THR A 303 -14.47 15.87 14.00
C THR A 303 -13.41 15.23 13.06
N TRP A 304 -12.66 14.20 13.49
CA TRP A 304 -11.71 13.49 12.62
C TRP A 304 -12.05 12.00 12.36
N ALA A 305 -12.58 11.27 13.35
CA ALA A 305 -13.04 9.87 13.21
C ALA A 305 -14.43 9.72 12.54
N TRP A 306 -15.08 10.83 12.18
CA TRP A 306 -16.45 10.89 11.63
C TRP A 306 -16.52 11.02 10.11
N ARG A 307 -15.45 10.68 9.37
CA ARG A 307 -15.55 10.72 7.90
C ARG A 307 -16.40 9.59 7.30
N ASP A 308 -16.70 8.52 8.06
CA ASP A 308 -17.35 7.30 7.53
C ASP A 308 -18.66 6.85 8.22
N ALA A 309 -18.95 7.29 9.45
CA ALA A 309 -20.16 6.85 10.17
C ALA A 309 -21.47 7.39 9.55
N GLU A 310 -21.51 8.65 9.11
CA GLU A 310 -22.68 9.21 8.43
C GLU A 310 -22.92 8.57 7.06
N LEU A 311 -21.84 8.21 6.37
CA LEU A 311 -21.89 7.49 5.11
C LEU A 311 -22.41 6.05 5.31
N GLN A 312 -21.88 5.32 6.31
CA GLN A 312 -22.37 3.99 6.67
C GLN A 312 -23.83 4.03 7.16
N LYS A 313 -24.25 5.05 7.93
CA LYS A 313 -25.66 5.24 8.32
C LYS A 313 -26.55 5.47 7.09
N VAL A 314 -26.10 6.29 6.15
CA VAL A 314 -26.80 6.54 4.88
C VAL A 314 -26.95 5.24 4.09
N GLU A 315 -25.88 4.46 3.95
CA GLU A 315 -25.88 3.15 3.25
C GLU A 315 -26.79 2.13 3.96
N ILE A 316 -26.72 2.01 5.29
CA ILE A 316 -27.59 1.14 6.10
C ILE A 316 -29.05 1.56 5.95
N ARG A 317 -29.35 2.86 6.06
CA ARG A 317 -30.72 3.37 5.90
C ARG A 317 -31.24 3.12 4.49
N THR A 318 -30.42 3.34 3.47
CA THR A 318 -30.79 3.05 2.07
C THR A 318 -31.02 1.56 1.86
N ARG A 319 -30.19 0.70 2.46
CA ARG A 319 -30.39 -0.74 2.48
C ARG A 319 -31.71 -1.12 3.16
N LEU A 320 -31.99 -0.59 4.35
CA LEU A 320 -33.23 -0.88 5.09
C LEU A 320 -34.49 -0.37 4.36
N ALA A 321 -34.38 0.75 3.64
CA ALA A 321 -35.47 1.29 2.81
C ALA A 321 -35.69 0.47 1.53
N ARG A 322 -34.63 -0.11 0.96
CA ARG A 322 -34.70 -1.06 -0.15
C ARG A 322 -35.05 -2.44 0.41
N GLN A 323 -36.34 -2.76 0.49
CA GLN A 323 -36.74 -4.14 0.80
C GLN A 323 -35.96 -5.13 -0.09
N PRO A 324 -35.36 -6.19 0.48
CA PRO A 324 -34.69 -7.19 -0.33
C PRO A 324 -35.70 -7.71 -1.34
N ARG A 325 -35.42 -7.51 -2.64
CA ARG A 325 -36.27 -8.07 -3.68
C ARG A 325 -36.22 -9.58 -3.51
N ALA A 326 -37.29 -10.14 -2.97
CA ALA A 326 -37.49 -11.59 -3.00
C ALA A 326 -37.31 -12.01 -4.46
N ALA A 327 -36.50 -13.04 -4.69
CA ALA A 327 -36.39 -13.61 -6.02
C ALA A 327 -37.81 -13.83 -6.54
N SER A 328 -38.16 -13.23 -7.68
CA SER A 328 -39.46 -13.49 -8.28
C SER A 328 -39.52 -15.01 -8.50
N PRO A 329 -40.45 -15.73 -7.86
CA PRO A 329 -40.56 -17.17 -8.01
C PRO A 329 -41.26 -17.45 -9.33
N GLN A 330 -40.66 -17.04 -10.45
CA GLN A 330 -40.92 -17.67 -11.73
C GLN A 330 -39.81 -18.68 -11.92
N ALA A 331 -39.89 -19.78 -11.16
CA ALA A 331 -39.27 -21.02 -11.60
C ALA A 331 -39.94 -21.37 -12.94
N PRO A 332 -39.21 -21.47 -14.06
CA PRO A 332 -39.78 -22.05 -15.26
C PRO A 332 -40.28 -23.46 -14.92
N ASP A 333 -41.41 -23.89 -15.52
CA ASP A 333 -42.08 -25.18 -15.28
C ASP A 333 -41.21 -26.43 -15.61
N THR A 334 -39.97 -26.21 -16.03
CA THR A 334 -38.90 -27.20 -16.17
C THR A 334 -37.60 -26.58 -15.65
N PRO A 335 -36.71 -27.32 -14.94
CA PRO A 335 -35.42 -26.78 -14.52
C PRO A 335 -34.57 -26.54 -15.77
N ALA A 336 -34.71 -25.34 -16.34
CA ALA A 336 -33.90 -24.91 -17.46
C ALA A 336 -32.45 -24.90 -17.00
N LYS A 337 -31.60 -25.53 -17.81
CA LYS A 337 -30.14 -25.54 -17.65
C LYS A 337 -29.64 -24.14 -17.26
N PRO A 338 -28.85 -23.99 -16.17
CA PRO A 338 -28.23 -22.72 -15.84
C PRO A 338 -27.51 -22.10 -17.05
N ARG A 339 -27.78 -20.82 -17.29
CA ARG A 339 -27.17 -20.01 -18.36
C ARG A 339 -26.25 -18.98 -17.74
N LEU A 340 -24.96 -19.04 -18.06
CA LEU A 340 -23.92 -18.16 -17.54
C LEU A 340 -23.40 -17.25 -18.66
N LEU A 341 -23.58 -15.94 -18.50
CA LEU A 341 -22.91 -14.94 -19.32
C LEU A 341 -21.54 -14.64 -18.75
N VAL A 342 -20.49 -14.86 -19.53
CA VAL A 342 -19.11 -14.46 -19.21
C VAL A 342 -18.84 -13.11 -19.86
N ALA A 343 -18.87 -12.05 -19.05
CA ALA A 343 -18.68 -10.68 -19.48
C ALA A 343 -17.26 -10.20 -19.14
N PHE A 344 -16.41 -10.12 -20.15
CA PHE A 344 -15.11 -9.46 -20.02
C PHE A 344 -15.29 -7.95 -19.89
N PHE A 345 -14.63 -7.31 -18.93
CA PHE A 345 -14.73 -5.87 -18.74
C PHE A 345 -13.39 -5.19 -18.48
N GLY A 346 -13.29 -3.93 -18.90
CA GLY A 346 -12.14 -3.07 -18.60
C GLY A 346 -11.19 -2.89 -19.78
N GLN A 347 -9.92 -2.58 -19.50
CA GLN A 347 -8.92 -2.41 -20.55
C GLN A 347 -8.36 -3.76 -21.00
N MET A 348 -8.45 -4.05 -22.30
CA MET A 348 -7.77 -5.20 -22.92
C MET A 348 -6.28 -4.91 -23.09
N ARG A 349 -5.49 -5.24 -22.07
CA ARG A 349 -4.04 -5.14 -22.11
C ARG A 349 -3.48 -6.44 -22.70
N PHE A 350 -2.79 -6.35 -23.84
CA PHE A 350 -2.21 -7.52 -24.54
C PHE A 350 -3.26 -8.60 -24.88
N PRO A 351 -4.34 -8.22 -25.60
CA PRO A 351 -5.46 -9.13 -25.89
C PRO A 351 -5.00 -10.43 -26.56
N GLU A 352 -3.99 -10.40 -27.42
CA GLU A 352 -3.49 -11.60 -28.11
C GLU A 352 -2.85 -12.61 -27.15
N ALA A 353 -2.31 -12.13 -26.02
CA ALA A 353 -1.60 -12.95 -25.06
C ALA A 353 -2.50 -13.52 -23.97
N THR A 354 -3.50 -12.75 -23.51
CA THR A 354 -4.32 -13.13 -22.35
C THR A 354 -5.69 -13.65 -22.72
N LEU A 355 -6.35 -13.04 -23.70
CA LEU A 355 -7.77 -13.27 -23.94
C LEU A 355 -8.09 -14.73 -24.37
N PRO A 356 -7.32 -15.36 -25.28
CA PRO A 356 -7.51 -16.78 -25.59
C PRO A 356 -7.28 -17.67 -24.36
N GLY A 357 -6.27 -17.36 -23.55
CA GLY A 357 -5.94 -18.13 -22.34
C GLY A 357 -7.07 -18.10 -21.30
N VAL A 358 -7.66 -16.93 -21.04
CA VAL A 358 -8.80 -16.82 -20.12
C VAL A 358 -10.02 -17.54 -20.69
N ARG A 359 -10.31 -17.39 -21.99
CA ARG A 359 -11.41 -18.09 -22.68
C ARG A 359 -11.30 -19.60 -22.53
N ASP A 360 -10.14 -20.15 -22.91
CA ASP A 360 -9.91 -21.59 -22.92
C ASP A 360 -9.92 -22.15 -21.50
N TRP A 361 -9.39 -21.40 -20.51
CA TRP A 361 -9.53 -21.77 -19.11
C TRP A 361 -11.01 -21.86 -18.69
N ILE A 362 -11.86 -20.88 -19.01
CA ILE A 362 -13.30 -20.93 -18.66
C ILE A 362 -13.99 -22.11 -19.35
N LEU A 363 -13.73 -22.31 -20.65
CA LEU A 363 -14.30 -23.43 -21.39
C LEU A 363 -13.90 -24.77 -20.79
N ASN A 364 -12.63 -24.93 -20.42
CA ASN A 364 -12.11 -26.15 -19.80
C ASN A 364 -12.65 -26.35 -18.38
N ASP A 365 -12.70 -25.30 -17.57
CA ASP A 365 -13.19 -25.35 -16.18
C ASP A 365 -14.67 -25.75 -16.12
N PHE A 366 -15.47 -25.28 -17.09
CA PHE A 366 -16.89 -25.64 -17.20
C PHE A 366 -17.14 -26.85 -18.12
N ALA A 367 -16.12 -27.47 -18.73
CA ALA A 367 -16.29 -28.56 -19.70
C ALA A 367 -16.96 -29.79 -19.06
N ALA A 368 -16.59 -30.14 -17.83
CA ALA A 368 -17.21 -31.25 -17.08
C ALA A 368 -18.69 -31.00 -16.76
N HIS A 369 -19.12 -29.73 -16.82
CA HIS A 369 -20.49 -29.29 -16.61
C HIS A 369 -21.15 -28.78 -17.89
N ALA A 370 -20.59 -29.07 -19.07
CA ALA A 370 -21.11 -28.56 -20.35
C ALA A 370 -22.53 -29.05 -20.66
N ALA A 371 -22.94 -30.21 -20.12
CA ALA A 371 -24.32 -30.69 -20.19
C ALA A 371 -25.27 -29.94 -19.24
N GLU A 372 -24.73 -29.25 -18.22
CA GLU A 372 -25.47 -28.60 -17.14
C GLU A 372 -25.40 -27.06 -17.14
N VAL A 373 -24.44 -26.45 -17.86
CA VAL A 373 -24.31 -24.98 -17.94
C VAL A 373 -24.14 -24.54 -19.40
N ASP A 374 -24.96 -23.57 -19.82
CA ASP A 374 -24.83 -22.91 -21.13
C ASP A 374 -23.98 -21.64 -20.97
N LEU A 375 -22.90 -21.55 -21.73
CA LEU A 375 -21.99 -20.41 -21.72
C LEU A 375 -22.28 -19.46 -22.88
N THR A 376 -22.34 -18.16 -22.60
CA THR A 376 -22.33 -17.10 -23.61
C THR A 376 -21.24 -16.10 -23.24
N PHE A 377 -20.58 -15.52 -24.22
CA PHE A 377 -19.49 -14.57 -23.98
C PHE A 377 -19.87 -13.16 -24.42
N ALA A 378 -19.34 -12.18 -23.69
CA ALA A 378 -19.51 -10.77 -23.94
C ALA A 378 -18.23 -10.01 -23.61
N ILE A 379 -17.96 -8.93 -24.34
CA ILE A 379 -16.75 -8.14 -24.20
C ILE A 379 -17.10 -6.65 -24.16
N CYS A 380 -16.88 -6.03 -23.00
CA CYS A 380 -17.07 -4.61 -22.72
C CYS A 380 -15.72 -3.92 -22.50
N THR A 381 -15.13 -3.34 -23.54
CA THR A 381 -13.76 -2.81 -23.50
C THR A 381 -13.67 -1.37 -24.00
N TRP A 382 -12.46 -0.83 -23.99
CA TRP A 382 -12.10 0.44 -24.60
C TRP A 382 -11.58 0.22 -26.02
N ARG A 383 -11.80 1.20 -26.91
CA ARG A 383 -11.18 1.25 -28.24
C ARG A 383 -9.71 1.59 -28.11
N GLU A 384 -9.42 2.67 -27.39
CA GLU A 384 -8.05 3.06 -27.08
C GLU A 384 -7.53 2.17 -25.94
N THR A 385 -6.83 1.11 -26.33
CA THR A 385 -6.19 0.19 -25.39
C THR A 385 -4.68 0.26 -25.50
N GLY A 386 -4.01 -0.03 -24.40
CA GLY A 386 -2.56 -0.13 -24.37
C GLY A 386 -2.12 -0.92 -23.16
N GLY A 387 -0.92 -1.50 -23.21
CA GLY A 387 -0.29 -2.09 -22.04
C GLY A 387 -0.22 -1.09 -20.88
N LYS A 388 -0.30 -1.56 -19.62
CA LYS A 388 0.00 -0.69 -18.48
C LYS A 388 1.48 -0.31 -18.59
N VAL A 389 1.80 0.97 -18.73
CA VAL A 389 3.19 1.42 -18.65
C VAL A 389 3.69 1.12 -17.25
N PHE A 390 4.83 0.45 -17.15
CA PHE A 390 5.56 0.38 -15.90
C PHE A 390 6.04 1.77 -15.56
N LEU A 391 5.55 2.31 -14.46
CA LEU A 391 6.07 3.55 -13.94
C LEU A 391 7.33 3.25 -13.12
N PRO A 392 8.31 4.17 -13.10
CA PRO A 392 9.48 4.01 -12.24
C PRO A 392 9.09 3.78 -10.77
N ASP A 393 7.94 4.30 -10.34
CA ASP A 393 7.42 4.29 -8.98
C ASP A 393 6.49 3.09 -8.71
N ASP A 394 6.20 2.26 -9.72
CA ASP A 394 5.43 1.02 -9.51
C ASP A 394 6.20 0.08 -8.57
N HIS A 395 5.47 -0.59 -7.67
CA HIS A 395 6.05 -1.53 -6.71
C HIS A 395 6.79 -2.68 -7.41
N ILE A 396 7.90 -3.16 -6.84
CA ILE A 396 8.73 -4.24 -7.42
C ILE A 396 7.95 -5.55 -7.67
N ASP A 397 6.89 -5.82 -6.89
CA ASP A 397 6.05 -7.00 -7.12
C ASP A 397 5.28 -6.97 -8.45
N THR A 398 5.15 -5.79 -9.06
CA THR A 398 4.51 -5.66 -10.38
C THR A 398 5.33 -6.29 -11.51
N ILE A 399 6.64 -6.53 -11.29
CA ILE A 399 7.54 -7.17 -12.26
C ILE A 399 7.94 -8.59 -11.86
N GLY A 400 7.31 -9.15 -10.82
CA GLY A 400 7.65 -10.48 -10.29
C GLY A 400 7.45 -11.63 -11.28
N GLY A 401 6.73 -11.40 -12.39
CA GLY A 401 6.60 -12.35 -13.50
C GLY A 401 7.76 -12.35 -14.50
N PHE A 402 8.69 -11.38 -14.44
CA PHE A 402 9.80 -11.25 -15.40
C PHE A 402 11.17 -11.59 -14.82
N LEU A 403 11.26 -11.68 -13.49
CA LEU A 403 12.46 -12.03 -12.76
C LEU A 403 12.16 -13.27 -11.91
N SER A 404 13.12 -14.17 -11.78
CA SER A 404 12.92 -15.37 -10.96
C SER A 404 12.68 -15.00 -9.49
N PRO A 405 11.87 -15.77 -8.73
CA PRO A 405 11.61 -15.48 -7.31
C PRO A 405 12.87 -15.29 -6.46
N PRO A 406 13.97 -16.05 -6.65
CA PRO A 406 15.23 -15.82 -5.95
C PRO A 406 15.87 -14.46 -6.26
N ILE A 407 15.74 -13.97 -7.50
CA ILE A 407 16.25 -12.66 -7.92
C ILE A 407 15.37 -11.54 -7.34
N ILE A 408 14.04 -11.68 -7.37
CA ILE A 408 13.13 -10.74 -6.71
C ILE A 408 13.40 -10.69 -5.21
N ALA A 409 13.60 -11.83 -4.55
CA ALA A 409 13.93 -11.89 -3.13
C ALA A 409 15.29 -11.23 -2.83
N LEU A 410 16.29 -11.42 -3.71
CA LEU A 410 17.57 -10.74 -3.61
C LEU A 410 17.39 -9.22 -3.74
N LEU A 411 16.68 -8.74 -4.76
CA LEU A 411 16.40 -7.32 -4.98
C LEU A 411 15.62 -6.69 -3.81
N LYS A 412 14.63 -7.38 -3.26
CA LYS A 412 13.93 -6.96 -2.03
C LYS A 412 14.87 -6.93 -0.83
N GLY A 413 15.78 -7.90 -0.72
CA GLY A 413 16.85 -7.92 0.29
C GLY A 413 17.85 -6.77 0.14
N LEU A 414 17.99 -6.22 -1.07
CA LEU A 414 18.76 -5.00 -1.36
C LEU A 414 17.94 -3.71 -1.09
N GLY A 415 16.70 -3.82 -0.60
CA GLY A 415 15.84 -2.69 -0.29
C GLY A 415 15.10 -2.09 -1.48
N CYS A 416 15.00 -2.82 -2.61
CA CYS A 416 14.24 -2.36 -3.76
C CYS A 416 12.73 -2.48 -3.47
N CYS A 417 12.01 -1.35 -3.38
CA CYS A 417 10.56 -1.31 -3.20
C CYS A 417 9.83 -0.99 -4.49
N THR A 418 10.47 -0.24 -5.38
CA THR A 418 9.95 0.21 -6.67
C THR A 418 10.84 -0.26 -7.83
N ILE A 419 10.36 -0.13 -9.06
CA ILE A 419 11.15 -0.43 -10.26
C ILE A 419 12.39 0.49 -10.36
N SER A 420 12.28 1.75 -9.92
CA SER A 420 13.41 2.70 -9.87
C SER A 420 14.54 2.22 -8.98
N ASP A 421 14.20 1.60 -7.85
CA ASP A 421 15.19 1.15 -6.86
C ASP A 421 16.07 0.01 -7.39
N ILE A 422 15.60 -0.70 -8.43
CA ILE A 422 16.36 -1.79 -9.08
C ILE A 422 17.45 -1.21 -9.99
N ARG A 423 17.27 0.01 -10.52
CA ARG A 423 18.12 0.61 -11.55
C ARG A 423 19.61 0.67 -11.16
N PRO A 424 19.99 0.97 -9.91
CA PRO A 424 21.39 0.95 -9.49
C PRO A 424 22.05 -0.44 -9.57
N HIS A 425 21.27 -1.52 -9.50
CA HIS A 425 21.76 -2.90 -9.50
C HIS A 425 21.66 -3.55 -10.87
N CYS A 426 20.52 -3.36 -11.54
CA CYS A 426 20.24 -3.96 -12.84
C CYS A 426 19.67 -2.88 -13.78
N PRO A 427 20.51 -1.91 -14.20
CA PRO A 427 20.05 -0.78 -15.02
C PRO A 427 19.48 -1.22 -16.37
N ARG A 428 20.04 -2.27 -16.99
CA ARG A 428 19.53 -2.80 -18.27
C ARG A 428 18.23 -3.53 -18.08
N VAL A 429 18.05 -4.27 -16.98
CA VAL A 429 16.75 -4.86 -16.62
C VAL A 429 15.68 -3.78 -16.46
N VAL A 430 15.99 -2.71 -15.72
CA VAL A 430 15.05 -1.60 -15.52
C VAL A 430 14.76 -0.87 -16.81
N SER A 431 15.77 -0.54 -17.61
CA SER A 431 15.58 0.01 -18.95
C SER A 431 14.73 -0.94 -19.79
N LYS A 432 14.99 -2.25 -19.79
CA LYS A 432 14.22 -3.21 -20.58
C LYS A 432 12.75 -3.28 -20.18
N ILE A 433 12.45 -3.18 -18.89
CA ILE A 433 11.09 -3.19 -18.34
C ILE A 433 10.38 -1.85 -18.63
N LEU A 434 11.06 -0.71 -18.48
CA LEU A 434 10.50 0.63 -18.67
C LEU A 434 10.44 1.08 -20.14
N ASP A 435 11.42 0.69 -20.97
CA ASP A 435 11.52 0.99 -22.42
C ASP A 435 10.48 0.21 -23.23
N GLN A 436 9.65 -0.61 -22.58
CA GLN A 436 8.43 -1.15 -23.18
C GLN A 436 7.42 -0.02 -23.35
N ALA A 437 7.66 0.83 -24.34
CA ALA A 437 6.72 1.82 -24.81
C ALA A 437 5.51 1.11 -25.43
N HIS A 438 4.33 1.66 -25.13
CA HIS A 438 3.03 1.25 -25.65
C HIS A 438 3.08 0.92 -27.15
N VAL A 439 2.58 -0.27 -27.52
CA VAL A 439 1.68 -0.29 -28.68
C VAL A 439 0.32 0.09 -28.11
N SER A 440 0.02 1.40 -28.15
CA SER A 440 -1.37 1.83 -28.05
C SER A 440 -2.00 1.27 -29.29
N THR A 441 -2.86 0.28 -29.11
CA THR A 441 -3.52 -0.34 -30.24
C THR A 441 -4.99 -0.04 -30.13
N GLU A 442 -5.51 0.53 -31.20
CA GLU A 442 -6.95 0.57 -31.35
C GLU A 442 -7.44 -0.86 -31.51
N ILE A 443 -8.40 -1.22 -30.66
CA ILE A 443 -9.12 -2.47 -30.75
C ILE A 443 -10.52 -2.14 -31.26
N ASP A 444 -10.98 -2.93 -32.22
CA ASP A 444 -12.34 -2.94 -32.72
C ASP A 444 -12.94 -4.34 -32.59
N GLU A 445 -14.25 -4.45 -32.81
CA GLU A 445 -14.97 -5.72 -32.74
C GLU A 445 -14.38 -6.76 -33.71
N SER A 446 -13.98 -6.34 -34.91
CA SER A 446 -13.39 -7.20 -35.92
C SER A 446 -12.11 -7.88 -35.43
N ARG A 447 -11.24 -7.14 -34.73
CA ARG A 447 -10.01 -7.68 -34.16
C ARG A 447 -10.30 -8.65 -33.03
N ILE A 448 -11.19 -8.27 -32.10
CA ILE A 448 -11.54 -9.14 -30.97
C ILE A 448 -12.16 -10.43 -31.48
N ALA A 449 -13.04 -10.37 -32.48
CA ALA A 449 -13.68 -11.54 -33.07
C ALA A 449 -12.68 -12.55 -33.70
N ARG A 450 -11.50 -12.09 -34.13
CA ARG A 450 -10.43 -12.99 -34.60
C ARG A 450 -9.78 -13.76 -33.44
N ASP A 451 -9.54 -13.07 -32.32
CA ASP A 451 -8.86 -13.64 -31.15
C ASP A 451 -9.84 -14.38 -30.22
N PHE A 452 -11.14 -14.15 -30.39
CA PHE A 452 -12.23 -14.73 -29.61
C PHE A 452 -13.29 -15.36 -30.52
N PRO A 453 -12.98 -16.50 -31.17
CA PRO A 453 -13.89 -17.11 -32.12
C PRO A 453 -15.14 -17.68 -31.42
N GLY A 454 -16.32 -17.36 -31.95
CA GLY A 454 -17.62 -17.80 -31.46
C GLY A 454 -18.65 -16.67 -31.39
N GLU A 455 -19.87 -17.01 -31.00
CA GLU A 455 -20.91 -16.00 -30.80
C GLU A 455 -20.63 -15.18 -29.55
N THR A 456 -20.27 -13.91 -29.76
CA THR A 456 -19.81 -12.99 -28.72
C THR A 456 -20.49 -11.64 -28.93
N TYR A 457 -20.95 -11.05 -27.83
CA TYR A 457 -21.50 -9.69 -27.83
C TYR A 457 -20.39 -8.69 -27.53
N PHE A 458 -20.38 -7.53 -28.20
CA PHE A 458 -19.33 -6.53 -28.04
C PHE A 458 -19.91 -5.17 -27.65
N ASP A 459 -19.20 -4.47 -26.75
CA ASP A 459 -19.35 -3.04 -26.46
C ASP A 459 -17.94 -2.44 -26.40
N VAL A 460 -17.55 -1.70 -27.45
CA VAL A 460 -16.24 -1.07 -27.57
C VAL A 460 -16.42 0.45 -27.61
N ASP A 461 -16.12 1.11 -26.50
CA ASP A 461 -16.30 2.57 -26.34
C ASP A 461 -14.97 3.32 -26.40
N SER A 462 -15.02 4.62 -26.69
CA SER A 462 -13.84 5.48 -26.67
C SER A 462 -13.71 6.27 -25.38
N GLU A 463 -12.49 6.69 -25.05
CA GLU A 463 -12.25 7.59 -23.92
C GLU A 463 -13.04 8.91 -24.06
N ALA A 464 -13.21 9.40 -25.29
CA ALA A 464 -14.04 10.57 -25.58
C ALA A 464 -15.54 10.33 -25.32
N GLY A 465 -16.04 9.12 -25.55
CA GLY A 465 -17.41 8.71 -25.19
C GLY A 465 -17.63 8.77 -23.68
N TYR A 466 -16.71 8.17 -22.93
CA TYR A 466 -16.70 8.20 -21.47
C TYR A 466 -16.62 9.61 -20.89
N MET A 467 -15.68 10.43 -21.38
CA MET A 467 -15.50 11.80 -20.90
C MET A 467 -16.79 12.62 -21.08
N ARG A 468 -17.47 12.51 -22.23
CA ARG A 468 -18.75 13.20 -22.46
C ARG A 468 -19.88 12.72 -21.56
N ALA A 469 -19.83 11.48 -21.06
CA ALA A 469 -20.94 10.87 -20.34
C ALA A 469 -20.79 10.93 -18.81
N LEU A 470 -19.69 10.42 -18.26
CA LEU A 470 -19.46 10.29 -16.81
C LEU A 470 -18.10 10.87 -16.41
N GLY A 471 -17.10 10.75 -17.28
CA GLY A 471 -15.74 11.16 -16.99
C GLY A 471 -15.60 12.64 -16.70
N GLN A 472 -16.30 13.53 -17.42
CA GLN A 472 -16.26 14.97 -17.14
C GLN A 472 -16.81 15.31 -15.75
N ILE A 473 -17.94 14.70 -15.38
CA ILE A 473 -18.59 14.91 -14.08
C ILE A 473 -17.65 14.46 -12.95
N ILE A 474 -17.01 13.30 -13.10
CA ILE A 474 -16.03 12.82 -12.12
C ILE A 474 -14.81 13.73 -12.08
N ALA A 475 -14.25 14.09 -13.24
CA ALA A 475 -13.06 14.93 -13.35
C ALA A 475 -13.24 16.27 -12.63
N GLU A 476 -14.39 16.91 -12.81
CA GLU A 476 -14.73 18.17 -12.13
C GLU A 476 -14.85 17.99 -10.60
N ALA A 477 -15.43 16.87 -10.15
CA ALA A 477 -15.63 16.62 -8.73
C ALA A 477 -14.35 16.20 -7.96
N VAL A 478 -13.36 15.64 -8.66
CA VAL A 478 -12.12 15.12 -8.06
C VAL A 478 -10.86 15.87 -8.50
N ASP A 479 -11.04 17.07 -9.07
CA ASP A 479 -9.96 17.93 -9.59
C ASP A 479 -8.98 17.17 -10.49
N GLY A 480 -9.52 16.34 -11.39
CA GLY A 480 -8.74 15.58 -12.37
C GLY A 480 -7.84 14.48 -11.79
N ASN A 481 -8.07 14.04 -10.53
CA ASN A 481 -7.31 12.94 -9.94
C ASN A 481 -7.33 11.68 -10.82
N LYS A 482 -6.17 11.34 -11.40
CA LYS A 482 -6.02 10.24 -12.37
C LYS A 482 -6.40 8.87 -11.82
N MET A 483 -6.17 8.61 -10.53
CA MET A 483 -6.54 7.34 -9.91
C MET A 483 -8.07 7.18 -9.90
N LEU A 484 -8.79 8.21 -9.44
CA LEU A 484 -10.25 8.20 -9.37
C LEU A 484 -10.89 8.21 -10.77
N MET A 485 -10.27 8.89 -11.72
CA MET A 485 -10.66 8.84 -13.14
C MET A 485 -10.55 7.43 -13.72
N ASN A 486 -9.49 6.68 -13.38
CA ASN A 486 -9.34 5.28 -13.79
C ASN A 486 -10.39 4.35 -13.15
N GLN A 487 -10.81 4.64 -11.93
CA GLN A 487 -11.93 3.92 -11.29
C GLN A 487 -13.24 4.18 -12.04
N GLY A 488 -13.53 5.44 -12.39
CA GLY A 488 -14.69 5.78 -13.22
C GLY A 488 -14.70 5.06 -14.57
N ARG A 489 -13.54 4.89 -15.21
CA ARG A 489 -13.40 4.07 -16.43
C ARG A 489 -13.77 2.61 -16.18
N MET A 490 -13.27 1.99 -15.13
CA MET A 490 -13.60 0.60 -14.82
C MET A 490 -15.10 0.42 -14.59
N ILE A 491 -15.70 1.29 -13.75
CA ILE A 491 -17.15 1.33 -13.46
C ILE A 491 -17.97 1.44 -14.75
N SER A 492 -17.56 2.29 -15.69
CA SER A 492 -18.25 2.45 -16.97
C SER A 492 -18.27 1.15 -17.78
N ARG A 493 -17.17 0.37 -17.80
CA ARG A 493 -17.11 -0.90 -18.53
C ARG A 493 -17.91 -2.02 -17.87
N ILE A 494 -17.97 -2.07 -16.54
CA ILE A 494 -18.91 -2.96 -15.83
C ILE A 494 -20.34 -2.58 -16.21
N SER A 495 -20.65 -1.28 -16.25
CA SER A 495 -22.02 -0.82 -16.52
C SER A 495 -22.51 -1.08 -17.94
N ALA A 496 -21.60 -1.13 -18.92
CA ALA A 496 -21.90 -1.47 -20.31
C ALA A 496 -22.56 -2.85 -20.47
N VAL A 497 -22.31 -3.78 -19.53
CA VAL A 497 -22.94 -5.12 -19.51
C VAL A 497 -24.48 -5.03 -19.47
N THR A 498 -25.05 -3.95 -18.92
CA THR A 498 -26.51 -3.73 -18.93
C THR A 498 -27.11 -3.76 -20.35
N GLN A 499 -26.42 -3.16 -21.32
CA GLN A 499 -26.89 -3.12 -22.71
C GLN A 499 -26.79 -4.48 -23.39
N ILE A 500 -25.75 -5.25 -23.05
CA ILE A 500 -25.56 -6.61 -23.53
C ILE A 500 -26.64 -7.53 -22.96
N LEU A 501 -26.89 -7.47 -21.64
CA LEU A 501 -27.95 -8.24 -20.99
C LEU A 501 -29.31 -7.96 -21.63
N ALA A 502 -29.66 -6.68 -21.82
CA ALA A 502 -30.90 -6.29 -22.49
C ALA A 502 -30.99 -6.79 -23.95
N THR A 503 -29.85 -6.94 -24.64
CA THR A 503 -29.81 -7.48 -26.00
C THR A 503 -30.02 -8.99 -26.00
N ILE A 504 -29.32 -9.71 -25.11
CA ILE A 504 -29.47 -11.17 -24.95
C ILE A 504 -30.88 -11.52 -24.53
N ASP A 505 -31.48 -10.79 -23.59
CA ASP A 505 -32.85 -11.04 -23.11
C ASP A 505 -33.90 -10.92 -24.23
N ARG A 506 -33.60 -10.18 -25.31
CA ARG A 506 -34.45 -10.06 -26.51
C ARG A 506 -34.19 -11.13 -27.56
N SER A 507 -32.97 -11.62 -27.69
CA SER A 507 -32.55 -12.53 -28.78
C SER A 507 -32.44 -13.99 -28.36
N ARG A 508 -32.32 -14.24 -27.05
CA ARG A 508 -32.01 -15.54 -26.47
C ARG A 508 -32.73 -15.73 -25.13
N PRO A 509 -32.78 -16.97 -24.62
CA PRO A 509 -33.19 -17.20 -23.26
C PRO A 509 -32.27 -16.44 -22.29
N ALA A 510 -32.84 -15.57 -21.45
CA ALA A 510 -32.12 -14.71 -20.50
C ALA A 510 -31.05 -15.43 -19.64
N PRO A 511 -29.83 -14.88 -19.48
CA PRO A 511 -28.83 -15.44 -18.57
C PRO A 511 -29.37 -15.51 -17.14
N THR A 512 -29.09 -16.62 -16.47
CA THR A 512 -29.43 -16.84 -15.05
C THR A 512 -28.34 -16.34 -14.10
N HIS A 513 -27.12 -16.21 -14.62
CA HIS A 513 -25.92 -15.82 -13.88
C HIS A 513 -24.99 -15.02 -14.79
N VAL A 514 -24.14 -14.20 -14.20
CA VAL A 514 -23.13 -13.41 -14.90
C VAL A 514 -21.79 -13.54 -14.20
N LEU A 515 -20.73 -13.81 -14.95
CA LEU A 515 -19.34 -13.71 -14.53
C LEU A 515 -18.75 -12.45 -15.17
N PHE A 516 -18.55 -11.41 -14.37
CA PHE A 516 -17.72 -10.27 -14.75
C PHE A 516 -16.27 -10.67 -14.55
N ILE A 517 -15.42 -10.55 -15.57
CA ILE A 517 -14.01 -10.93 -15.46
C ILE A 517 -13.10 -9.96 -16.20
N ARG A 518 -11.94 -9.66 -15.64
CA ARG A 518 -10.94 -8.84 -16.33
C ARG A 518 -10.26 -9.63 -17.47
N PRO A 519 -9.98 -8.98 -18.62
CA PRO A 519 -9.33 -9.64 -19.75
C PRO A 519 -7.82 -9.82 -19.57
N ASP A 520 -7.20 -9.15 -18.58
CA ASP A 520 -5.76 -9.18 -18.33
C ASP A 520 -5.35 -10.19 -17.24
N LEU A 521 -6.20 -11.18 -16.94
CA LEU A 521 -5.86 -12.24 -15.98
C LEU A 521 -4.96 -13.32 -16.60
N CYS A 522 -4.04 -13.85 -15.80
CA CYS A 522 -3.18 -14.99 -16.13
C CYS A 522 -2.99 -15.90 -14.90
N ASP A 523 -2.24 -17.00 -15.08
CA ASP A 523 -1.98 -18.01 -14.03
C ASP A 523 -3.26 -18.61 -13.40
N LEU A 524 -4.28 -18.81 -14.24
CA LEU A 524 -5.58 -19.37 -13.88
C LEU A 524 -5.45 -20.89 -13.67
N SER A 525 -5.27 -21.31 -12.40
CA SER A 525 -4.93 -22.70 -12.04
C SER A 525 -6.00 -23.42 -11.20
N GLY A 526 -7.02 -22.70 -10.75
CA GLY A 526 -8.13 -23.23 -9.96
C GLY A 526 -9.44 -23.32 -10.74
N SER A 527 -10.57 -23.41 -10.02
CA SER A 527 -11.89 -23.68 -10.61
C SER A 527 -12.96 -22.71 -10.11
N LEU A 528 -13.48 -21.87 -11.02
CA LEU A 528 -14.69 -21.08 -10.80
C LEU A 528 -15.96 -21.93 -10.94
N ALA A 529 -15.93 -22.99 -11.76
CA ALA A 529 -17.04 -23.92 -11.90
C ALA A 529 -17.38 -24.58 -10.55
N SER A 530 -16.39 -24.99 -9.76
CA SER A 530 -16.61 -25.53 -8.41
C SER A 530 -17.31 -24.52 -7.49
N VAL A 531 -16.87 -23.26 -7.52
CA VAL A 531 -17.47 -22.17 -6.74
C VAL A 531 -18.91 -21.91 -7.20
N PHE A 532 -19.15 -21.88 -8.50
CA PHE A 532 -20.48 -21.72 -9.09
C PHE A 532 -21.45 -22.81 -8.60
N GLN A 533 -21.01 -24.07 -8.54
CA GLN A 533 -21.83 -25.18 -8.06
C GLN A 533 -22.21 -25.04 -6.58
N GLN A 534 -21.33 -24.51 -5.74
CA GLN A 534 -21.61 -24.28 -4.31
C GLN A 534 -22.67 -23.20 -4.07
N MET A 535 -22.95 -22.37 -5.09
CA MET A 535 -23.94 -21.30 -5.02
C MET A 535 -25.32 -21.71 -5.57
N ARG A 536 -25.48 -22.95 -6.05
CA ARG A 536 -26.77 -23.47 -6.51
C ARG A 536 -27.84 -23.32 -5.41
N GLY A 537 -29.03 -22.88 -5.81
CA GLY A 537 -30.18 -22.69 -4.90
C GLY A 537 -30.12 -21.43 -4.03
N ARG A 538 -29.08 -20.62 -4.14
CA ARG A 538 -29.01 -19.29 -3.49
C ARG A 538 -29.51 -18.20 -4.45
N SER A 539 -29.95 -17.09 -3.88
CA SER A 539 -30.40 -15.90 -4.62
C SER A 539 -29.77 -14.62 -4.06
N ASN A 540 -29.66 -13.61 -4.90
CA ASN A 540 -29.10 -12.29 -4.63
C ASN A 540 -27.69 -12.35 -4.02
N TRP A 541 -26.77 -13.01 -4.73
CA TRP A 541 -25.42 -13.26 -4.24
C TRP A 541 -24.36 -12.86 -5.27
N ALA A 542 -23.19 -12.51 -4.77
CA ALA A 542 -22.00 -12.28 -5.55
C ALA A 542 -20.78 -12.94 -4.91
N VAL A 543 -19.95 -13.57 -5.72
CA VAL A 543 -18.65 -14.12 -5.33
C VAL A 543 -17.56 -13.27 -5.98
N VAL A 544 -16.69 -12.69 -5.16
CA VAL A 544 -15.59 -11.81 -5.57
C VAL A 544 -14.24 -12.41 -5.20
N ASP A 545 -13.17 -11.93 -5.84
CA ASP A 545 -11.81 -12.33 -5.47
C ASP A 545 -11.35 -11.73 -4.14
N GLN A 546 -10.48 -12.47 -3.44
CA GLN A 546 -9.79 -11.98 -2.25
C GLN A 546 -8.70 -10.99 -2.65
N ASP A 547 -9.06 -9.71 -2.70
CA ASP A 547 -8.12 -8.60 -2.77
C ASP A 547 -7.88 -8.03 -1.37
N ALA A 548 -6.66 -8.23 -0.85
CA ALA A 548 -6.27 -7.75 0.47
C ALA A 548 -6.33 -6.22 0.58
N TYR A 549 -5.96 -5.49 -0.48
CA TYR A 549 -6.04 -4.04 -0.50
C TYR A 549 -7.50 -3.58 -0.47
N ALA A 550 -8.37 -4.20 -1.29
CA ALA A 550 -9.80 -3.90 -1.27
C ALA A 550 -10.42 -4.11 0.11
N GLN A 551 -10.08 -5.21 0.80
CA GLN A 551 -10.60 -5.49 2.15
C GLN A 551 -10.18 -4.44 3.18
N VAL A 552 -8.95 -3.92 3.09
CA VAL A 552 -8.43 -2.86 3.98
C VAL A 552 -9.22 -1.56 3.82
N VAL A 553 -9.56 -1.19 2.59
CA VAL A 553 -10.27 0.07 2.30
C VAL A 553 -11.79 -0.08 2.33
N GLU A 554 -12.34 -1.12 2.95
CA GLU A 554 -13.78 -1.41 2.97
C GLU A 554 -14.42 -1.66 1.59
N GLY A 555 -13.62 -2.08 0.62
CA GLY A 555 -14.03 -2.43 -0.74
C GLY A 555 -14.19 -3.92 -0.99
N VAL A 556 -14.35 -4.28 -2.27
CA VAL A 556 -14.38 -5.68 -2.76
C VAL A 556 -13.44 -5.85 -3.95
N GLY A 557 -12.91 -7.07 -4.11
CA GLY A 557 -12.17 -7.45 -5.31
C GLY A 557 -13.01 -7.25 -6.57
N ASP A 558 -12.35 -6.82 -7.64
CA ASP A 558 -12.94 -6.52 -8.94
C ASP A 558 -12.19 -7.23 -10.09
N ARG A 559 -11.45 -8.30 -9.79
CA ARG A 559 -10.79 -9.09 -10.84
C ARG A 559 -11.76 -10.04 -11.50
N PHE A 560 -12.60 -10.66 -10.68
CA PHE A 560 -13.78 -11.37 -11.13
C PHE A 560 -14.92 -11.16 -10.13
N ILE A 561 -16.15 -11.17 -10.65
CA ILE A 561 -17.37 -11.11 -9.87
C ILE A 561 -18.33 -12.12 -10.51
N LEU A 562 -18.58 -13.24 -9.84
CA LEU A 562 -19.59 -14.21 -10.25
C LEU A 562 -20.87 -13.92 -9.47
N ALA A 563 -21.99 -13.69 -10.15
CA ALA A 563 -23.23 -13.32 -9.50
C ALA A 563 -24.43 -14.05 -10.12
N ASP A 564 -25.48 -14.25 -9.33
CA ASP A 564 -26.79 -14.58 -9.89
C ASP A 564 -27.38 -13.38 -10.64
N ARG A 565 -28.44 -13.61 -11.43
CA ARG A 565 -28.98 -12.56 -12.29
C ARG A 565 -29.42 -11.32 -11.53
N LEU A 566 -30.02 -11.48 -10.35
CA LEU A 566 -30.50 -10.36 -9.52
C LEU A 566 -29.34 -9.47 -9.07
N ALA A 567 -28.29 -10.06 -8.49
CA ALA A 567 -27.12 -9.32 -8.08
C ALA A 567 -26.37 -8.72 -9.30
N ALA A 568 -26.30 -9.45 -10.42
CA ALA A 568 -25.64 -8.98 -11.63
C ALA A 568 -26.31 -7.74 -12.24
N ASP A 569 -27.64 -7.66 -12.24
CA ASP A 569 -28.38 -6.49 -12.73
C ASP A 569 -28.07 -5.24 -11.86
N GLU A 570 -28.01 -5.41 -10.54
CA GLU A 570 -27.63 -4.32 -9.62
C GLU A 570 -26.17 -3.90 -9.87
N ILE A 571 -25.23 -4.85 -9.97
CA ILE A 571 -23.80 -4.61 -10.25
C ILE A 571 -23.61 -3.88 -11.58
N ALA A 572 -24.28 -4.29 -12.65
CA ALA A 572 -24.24 -3.60 -13.94
C ALA A 572 -24.86 -2.19 -13.87
N GLY A 573 -25.72 -1.93 -12.88
CA GLY A 573 -26.26 -0.61 -12.53
C GLY A 573 -25.27 0.38 -11.90
N ILE A 574 -24.00 0.00 -11.68
CA ILE A 574 -22.96 0.84 -11.06
C ILE A 574 -22.75 2.19 -11.77
N GLY A 575 -22.90 2.26 -13.10
CA GLY A 575 -22.76 3.50 -13.87
C GLY A 575 -23.85 4.53 -13.54
N PRO A 576 -25.15 4.21 -13.73
CA PRO A 576 -26.26 5.04 -13.26
C PRO A 576 -26.20 5.37 -11.77
N TYR A 577 -25.77 4.42 -10.92
CA TYR A 577 -25.57 4.65 -9.49
C TYR A 577 -24.54 5.74 -9.22
N THR A 578 -23.37 5.62 -9.83
CA THR A 578 -22.28 6.61 -9.73
C THR A 578 -22.74 7.95 -10.26
N ARG A 579 -23.34 8.01 -11.46
CA ARG A 579 -23.84 9.27 -12.03
C ARG A 579 -24.79 9.97 -11.06
N ARG A 580 -25.77 9.27 -10.50
CA ARG A 580 -26.72 9.84 -9.53
C ARG A 580 -26.01 10.43 -8.29
N ILE A 581 -24.97 9.79 -7.77
CA ILE A 581 -24.18 10.30 -6.64
C ILE A 581 -23.45 11.59 -7.00
N PHE A 582 -22.94 11.70 -8.23
CA PHE A 582 -22.21 12.88 -8.65
C PHE A 582 -23.14 14.03 -9.09
N ASP A 583 -24.26 13.73 -9.74
CA ASP A 583 -25.30 14.69 -10.12
C ASP A 583 -26.11 15.19 -8.91
N GLY A 584 -26.21 14.39 -7.84
CA GLY A 584 -26.97 14.70 -6.65
C GLY A 584 -26.34 15.84 -5.84
N VAL A 585 -27.11 16.91 -5.63
CA VAL A 585 -26.67 18.04 -4.78
C VAL A 585 -27.04 17.85 -3.30
N ASP A 586 -27.73 16.76 -2.97
CA ASP A 586 -28.13 16.47 -1.60
C ASP A 586 -26.93 16.05 -0.72
N PRO A 587 -27.02 16.23 0.61
CA PRO A 587 -25.93 15.90 1.52
C PRO A 587 -25.49 14.44 1.47
N GLU A 588 -26.39 13.50 1.16
CA GLU A 588 -26.06 12.08 1.11
C GLU A 588 -25.21 11.76 -0.13
N SER A 589 -25.56 12.35 -1.28
CA SER A 589 -24.77 12.26 -2.50
C SER A 589 -23.36 12.82 -2.28
N ALA A 590 -23.23 13.96 -1.60
CA ALA A 590 -21.92 14.52 -1.23
C ALA A 590 -21.08 13.57 -0.36
N LEU A 591 -21.71 12.86 0.58
CA LEU A 591 -21.04 11.85 1.40
C LEU A 591 -20.59 10.64 0.56
N ARG A 592 -21.44 10.12 -0.32
CA ARG A 592 -21.18 8.94 -1.15
C ARG A 592 -20.07 9.14 -2.19
N ARG A 593 -19.83 10.37 -2.66
CA ARG A 593 -18.72 10.67 -3.59
C ARG A 593 -17.35 10.21 -3.08
N LYS A 594 -17.18 10.13 -1.75
CA LYS A 594 -15.95 9.62 -1.11
C LYS A 594 -15.67 8.15 -1.46
N ARG A 595 -16.69 7.34 -1.75
CA ARG A 595 -16.54 5.92 -2.12
C ARG A 595 -16.00 5.71 -3.53
N LEU A 596 -15.70 6.75 -4.30
CA LEU A 596 -15.09 6.59 -5.63
C LEU A 596 -13.63 6.07 -5.55
N GLU A 597 -13.04 6.05 -4.36
CA GLU A 597 -11.79 5.34 -4.12
C GLU A 597 -11.85 3.89 -4.62
N PRO A 598 -10.71 3.32 -5.06
CA PRO A 598 -10.67 1.96 -5.59
C PRO A 598 -11.40 0.97 -4.70
N HIS A 599 -12.21 0.11 -5.32
CA HIS A 599 -12.94 -1.00 -4.69
C HIS A 599 -14.13 -0.62 -3.78
N GLN A 600 -14.26 0.62 -3.33
CA GLN A 600 -15.28 1.04 -2.36
C GLN A 600 -16.69 1.24 -2.97
N MET A 601 -16.79 1.90 -4.12
CA MET A 601 -18.08 2.21 -4.76
C MET A 601 -18.89 0.95 -5.07
N LEU A 602 -18.20 -0.09 -5.55
CA LEU A 602 -18.80 -1.38 -5.87
C LEU A 602 -19.33 -2.08 -4.62
N ARG A 603 -18.57 -2.05 -3.52
CA ARG A 603 -19.01 -2.60 -2.22
C ARG A 603 -20.22 -1.86 -1.69
N SER A 604 -20.23 -0.53 -1.79
CA SER A 604 -21.34 0.33 -1.34
C SER A 604 -22.64 -0.02 -2.08
N LEU A 605 -22.56 -0.12 -3.42
CA LEU A 605 -23.68 -0.55 -4.26
C LEU A 605 -24.19 -1.94 -3.84
N MET A 606 -23.30 -2.93 -3.72
CA MET A 606 -23.70 -4.29 -3.40
C MET A 606 -24.32 -4.40 -2.01
N PHE A 607 -23.80 -3.63 -1.05
CA PHE A 607 -24.35 -3.55 0.31
C PHE A 607 -25.75 -2.92 0.32
N GLU A 608 -25.93 -1.77 -0.34
CA GLU A 608 -27.23 -1.09 -0.44
C GLU A 608 -28.27 -1.96 -1.20
N ALA A 609 -27.81 -2.81 -2.12
CA ALA A 609 -28.63 -3.80 -2.83
C ALA A 609 -28.87 -5.10 -2.03
N SER A 610 -28.39 -5.20 -0.79
CA SER A 610 -28.52 -6.40 0.06
C SER A 610 -27.99 -7.69 -0.58
N ILE A 611 -26.92 -7.58 -1.37
CA ILE A 611 -26.28 -8.74 -2.02
C ILE A 611 -25.47 -9.52 -0.97
N ASP A 612 -25.64 -10.85 -0.93
CA ASP A 612 -24.77 -11.74 -0.14
C ASP A 612 -23.41 -11.86 -0.83
N ILE A 613 -22.40 -11.21 -0.27
CA ILE A 613 -21.06 -11.13 -0.86
C ILE A 613 -20.16 -12.17 -0.21
N ARG A 614 -19.63 -13.07 -1.04
CA ARG A 614 -18.64 -14.08 -0.65
C ARG A 614 -17.31 -13.78 -1.29
N THR A 615 -16.24 -13.98 -0.54
CA THR A 615 -14.87 -13.77 -1.04
C THR A 615 -14.18 -15.10 -1.22
N VAL A 616 -13.54 -15.29 -2.37
CA VAL A 616 -12.80 -16.51 -2.70
C VAL A 616 -11.30 -16.23 -2.74
N SER A 617 -10.54 -17.07 -2.02
CA SER A 617 -9.10 -16.91 -1.91
C SER A 617 -8.40 -17.04 -3.26
N ARG A 618 -7.27 -16.36 -3.42
CA ARG A 618 -6.41 -16.50 -4.60
C ARG A 618 -6.00 -17.95 -4.86
N ARG A 619 -5.87 -18.78 -3.81
CA ARG A 619 -5.52 -20.21 -3.93
C ARG A 619 -6.60 -21.05 -4.60
N THR A 620 -7.86 -20.60 -4.54
CA THR A 620 -9.02 -21.37 -5.04
C THR A 620 -9.19 -21.22 -6.55
N VAL A 621 -8.95 -20.03 -7.10
CA VAL A 621 -9.09 -19.74 -8.54
C VAL A 621 -7.73 -19.69 -9.24
N GLY A 622 -6.66 -19.33 -8.51
CA GLY A 622 -5.35 -19.03 -9.09
C GLY A 622 -5.47 -17.82 -10.00
N TRP A 623 -4.94 -16.66 -9.64
CA TRP A 623 -4.98 -15.53 -10.57
C TRP A 623 -3.77 -14.65 -10.40
N ASN A 624 -3.37 -14.03 -11.49
CA ASN A 624 -2.38 -12.97 -11.54
C ASN A 624 -2.82 -11.96 -12.61
N LEU A 625 -2.21 -10.78 -12.62
CA LEU A 625 -2.45 -9.78 -13.65
C LEU A 625 -1.30 -9.82 -14.64
N PHE A 626 -1.59 -10.01 -15.91
CA PHE A 626 -0.60 -9.94 -16.97
C PHE A 626 -0.14 -8.50 -17.13
N ARG A 627 1.12 -8.22 -16.77
CA ARG A 627 1.66 -6.85 -16.76
C ARG A 627 2.50 -6.51 -17.99
N GLY A 628 2.78 -7.45 -18.88
CA GLY A 628 3.54 -7.17 -20.10
C GLY A 628 3.93 -8.42 -20.88
N ALA A 629 4.06 -8.28 -22.20
CA ALA A 629 4.66 -9.29 -23.08
C ALA A 629 6.21 -9.25 -22.99
N VAL A 630 6.75 -9.01 -21.81
CA VAL A 630 8.19 -9.06 -21.58
C VAL A 630 8.57 -10.53 -21.55
N ASN A 631 9.30 -11.00 -22.57
CA ASN A 631 9.84 -12.34 -22.54
C ASN A 631 10.83 -12.46 -21.36
N PRO A 632 10.56 -13.34 -20.37
CA PRO A 632 11.47 -13.55 -19.24
C PRO A 632 12.90 -13.86 -19.68
N ASP A 633 13.10 -14.55 -20.81
CA ASP A 633 14.43 -14.86 -21.36
C ASP A 633 15.18 -13.60 -21.78
N THR A 634 14.47 -12.58 -22.28
CA THR A 634 15.09 -11.31 -22.68
C THR A 634 15.49 -10.48 -21.46
N VAL A 635 14.67 -10.48 -20.41
CA VAL A 635 15.04 -9.85 -19.13
C VAL A 635 16.18 -10.61 -18.47
N LEU A 636 16.17 -11.94 -18.53
CA LEU A 636 17.26 -12.78 -18.04
C LEU A 636 18.57 -12.52 -18.80
N ALA A 637 18.51 -12.31 -20.11
CA ALA A 637 19.67 -11.92 -20.90
C ALA A 637 20.24 -10.56 -20.47
N GLU A 638 19.39 -9.54 -20.29
CA GLU A 638 19.82 -8.23 -19.78
C GLU A 638 20.35 -8.33 -18.35
N LEU A 639 19.72 -9.15 -17.51
CA LEU A 639 20.17 -9.42 -16.15
C LEU A 639 21.55 -10.08 -16.15
N ARG A 640 21.81 -11.06 -17.01
CA ARG A 640 23.14 -11.67 -17.17
C ARG A 640 24.19 -10.64 -17.57
N VAL A 641 23.85 -9.69 -18.43
CA VAL A 641 24.76 -8.61 -18.83
C VAL A 641 25.00 -7.65 -17.66
N ASP A 642 23.94 -7.23 -16.96
CA ASP A 642 24.07 -6.39 -15.75
C ASP A 642 24.98 -7.08 -14.72
N VAL A 643 24.74 -8.36 -14.42
CA VAL A 643 25.53 -9.16 -13.49
C VAL A 643 26.98 -9.31 -13.94
N ALA A 644 27.24 -9.53 -15.23
CA ALA A 644 28.60 -9.61 -15.76
C ALA A 644 29.38 -8.30 -15.54
N HIS A 645 28.70 -7.15 -15.61
CA HIS A 645 29.26 -5.80 -15.46
C HIS A 645 29.14 -5.23 -14.04
N MET A 646 28.59 -5.98 -13.09
CA MET A 646 28.55 -5.57 -11.68
C MET A 646 29.98 -5.41 -11.15
N ALA A 647 30.26 -4.21 -10.62
CA ALA A 647 31.56 -3.88 -10.01
C ALA A 647 31.76 -4.54 -8.64
N ASP A 648 30.65 -4.86 -7.95
CA ASP A 648 30.68 -5.57 -6.67
C ASP A 648 30.75 -7.09 -6.92
N GLY A 649 31.91 -7.69 -6.61
CA GLY A 649 32.15 -9.12 -6.78
C GLY A 649 31.25 -10.02 -5.92
N THR A 650 30.89 -9.58 -4.72
CA THR A 650 30.01 -10.35 -3.82
C THR A 650 28.57 -10.31 -4.33
N LEU A 651 28.12 -9.14 -4.77
CA LEU A 651 26.81 -8.99 -5.39
C LEU A 651 26.72 -9.79 -6.69
N LYS A 652 27.77 -9.72 -7.51
CA LYS A 652 27.90 -10.50 -8.74
C LYS A 652 27.80 -12.00 -8.49
N GLU A 653 28.49 -12.53 -7.48
CA GLU A 653 28.39 -13.94 -7.08
C GLU A 653 26.98 -14.29 -6.58
N ALA A 654 26.36 -13.42 -5.78
CA ALA A 654 25.01 -13.63 -5.26
C ALA A 654 23.94 -13.68 -6.35
N PHE A 655 24.03 -12.80 -7.36
CA PHE A 655 23.18 -12.87 -8.54
C PHE A 655 23.51 -14.10 -9.39
N THR A 656 24.79 -14.38 -9.65
CA THR A 656 25.22 -15.53 -10.48
C THR A 656 24.74 -16.87 -9.90
N ALA A 657 24.73 -17.03 -8.57
CA ALA A 657 24.24 -18.24 -7.91
C ALA A 657 22.70 -18.43 -7.99
N ARG A 658 21.96 -17.40 -8.43
CA ARG A 658 20.48 -17.35 -8.48
C ARG A 658 19.93 -17.19 -9.91
N LEU A 659 20.83 -17.03 -10.89
CA LEU A 659 20.57 -17.11 -12.33
C LEU A 659 20.54 -18.57 -12.78
#